data_AF-A0AAE3YEW5-F1
#
_entry.id   AF-A0AAE3YEW5-F1
#
_cell.length_a   1.000
_cell.length_b   1.000
_cell.length_c   1.000
_cell.angle_alpha   90.00
_cell.angle_beta   90.00
_cell.angle_gamma   90.00
#
_symmetry.space_group_name_H-M   'P 1'
#
loop_
_entity.id
_entity.type
_entity.pdbx_description
1 polymer ?
#
loop_
_entity_poly.entity_id
_entity_poly.type
_entity_poly.pdbx_seq_one_letter_code
_entity_poly.pdbx_strand_id
1 'polypeptide(L)'
;MLPSPRRLLVLDDDPTGSQCVSGVAVAFEEDPRITAEALREEGSVCFVLTNTRALGPEEARAANRRVVAGHLAEAGRAGASRQGGGADGANGADDDAAGAVSAPHGAATGLHVVSRSDSTLRGHVIEEPNEIADVLAEHGRPVDAFLFCPAMIEAGRTTVDNVHYARVDGRDVPVEDTDFAQDATFGYSTSNLPAFLAEKGEAHRREHPDTPWRTPSAADVLTLSLEDIRTGGADRVAELLSAAHDRQWVVVNATEYADMEVVADAVTRLEAEGRTFVTRCGPSFVRALVGQSSSAPLTEAALTPEGGRAPHGLVVVGSHVGLTTKQLEAVQRRGTLAEVELNVPRLLDPQTREETIAGAVTTAAKALRTSDVVVYTSRDLVREESAAQSLDIARSVSDGVVEVVQRLRAERPAWVVAKGGITSHEVAHNGLGIRLARVEGQFFPGQISLFTPVEAPESVLGAPYVVFPGNVGGEEALADVVDRLSAAAAPQQGQPGERAAGGNGPATATDENRHGATPENRTTAMTAPSRPRVAWIGLGAMGSPMSLAVADAGLEVTAFDMSADALAAVAPRVSGAASAREAAEGADVVVIMVATGPQLQSVLFGSPAAEGRPALPGIADALTPETVVLVMATVGPEAIEAALTGLAGVTSRLVDAPVSGGVARAATGDLLVMVSGAETDVEAVRPLLDAMASNAPVVGPRPGDGQRFKIVNQLLCGVHIAAAGEALALASSMGLDVRQCYDVLGTGAAASFMFADRGARMVEESFDEVRSALDIFVKDMGLVTEAARAAGQEVPLAASAQEVYERGHREGLGRKDDSVVYELLRRR
;
A
#
# COMPACT_ATOMS: atom_id res chain seq x y z
N MET A 1 9.42 2.36 -19.76
CA MET A 1 8.64 1.61 -20.74
C MET A 1 7.76 2.56 -21.54
N LEU A 2 7.66 2.38 -22.86
CA LEU A 2 6.57 3.00 -23.63
C LEU A 2 5.26 2.28 -23.26
N PRO A 3 4.11 2.96 -23.19
CA PRO A 3 2.84 2.31 -22.92
C PRO A 3 2.57 1.21 -23.97
N SER A 4 2.25 0.01 -23.50
CA SER A 4 1.96 -1.13 -24.38
C SER A 4 0.68 -0.83 -25.19
N PRO A 5 0.67 -1.04 -26.52
CA PRO A 5 -0.54 -0.84 -27.33
C PRO A 5 -1.62 -1.91 -27.10
N ARG A 6 -1.32 -2.95 -26.31
CA ARG A 6 -2.21 -4.10 -26.05
C ARG A 6 -3.45 -3.71 -25.27
N ARG A 7 -4.58 -4.26 -25.68
CA ARG A 7 -5.82 -4.29 -24.88
C ARG A 7 -5.74 -5.50 -23.97
N LEU A 8 -5.91 -5.32 -22.68
CA LEU A 8 -5.81 -6.40 -21.69
C LEU A 8 -7.20 -6.71 -21.12
N LEU A 9 -7.75 -7.87 -21.48
CA LEU A 9 -8.95 -8.42 -20.86
C LEU A 9 -8.55 -9.36 -19.73
N VAL A 10 -8.75 -8.93 -18.49
CA VAL A 10 -8.35 -9.68 -17.29
C VAL A 10 -9.59 -10.33 -16.68
N LEU A 11 -9.66 -11.66 -16.69
CA LEU A 11 -10.70 -12.43 -16.03
C LEU A 11 -10.20 -12.75 -14.63
N ASP A 12 -10.85 -12.18 -13.63
CA ASP A 12 -10.44 -12.26 -12.23
C ASP A 12 -11.30 -13.26 -11.48
N ASP A 13 -10.71 -14.38 -11.08
CA ASP A 13 -11.41 -15.47 -10.39
C ASP A 13 -11.78 -15.12 -8.93
N ASP A 14 -11.33 -13.96 -8.44
CA ASP A 14 -11.53 -13.43 -7.10
C ASP A 14 -11.69 -11.89 -7.16
N PRO A 15 -12.68 -11.29 -6.48
CA PRO A 15 -12.98 -9.85 -6.59
C PRO A 15 -11.89 -8.89 -6.11
N THR A 16 -10.78 -9.40 -5.60
CA THR A 16 -9.70 -8.59 -5.01
C THR A 16 -8.47 -8.48 -5.91
N GLY A 17 -8.51 -8.92 -7.16
CA GLY A 17 -7.30 -9.08 -7.95
C GLY A 17 -6.70 -7.84 -8.61
N SER A 18 -7.41 -6.71 -8.62
CA SER A 18 -6.93 -5.42 -9.17
C SER A 18 -6.05 -4.61 -8.21
N GLN A 19 -5.67 -5.17 -7.06
CA GLN A 19 -4.90 -4.50 -6.00
C GLN A 19 -3.55 -3.92 -6.41
N CYS A 20 -2.92 -4.44 -7.47
CA CYS A 20 -1.58 -4.03 -7.89
C CYS A 20 -1.59 -3.03 -9.06
N VAL A 21 -2.76 -2.59 -9.54
CA VAL A 21 -2.88 -1.73 -10.72
C VAL A 21 -3.69 -0.48 -10.42
N SER A 22 -3.49 0.58 -11.21
CA SER A 22 -4.23 1.83 -11.14
C SER A 22 -4.63 2.31 -12.54
N GLY A 23 -5.62 3.19 -12.67
CA GLY A 23 -6.09 3.70 -13.95
C GLY A 23 -6.78 2.69 -14.87
N VAL A 24 -7.18 1.52 -14.36
CA VAL A 24 -7.81 0.44 -15.14
C VAL A 24 -9.32 0.36 -14.88
N ALA A 25 -10.07 -0.24 -15.81
CA ALA A 25 -11.50 -0.50 -15.65
C ALA A 25 -11.75 -1.84 -14.92
N VAL A 26 -12.82 -1.91 -14.15
CA VAL A 26 -13.32 -3.12 -13.47
C VAL A 26 -14.82 -3.26 -13.74
N ALA A 27 -15.18 -4.29 -14.50
CA ALA A 27 -16.55 -4.71 -14.75
C ALA A 27 -16.98 -5.70 -13.68
N PHE A 28 -18.14 -5.44 -13.08
CA PHE A 28 -18.74 -6.29 -12.04
C PHE A 28 -19.74 -7.31 -12.61
N GLU A 29 -19.98 -7.28 -13.91
CA GLU A 29 -20.87 -8.19 -14.61
C GLU A 29 -20.28 -8.62 -15.95
N GLU A 30 -20.80 -9.72 -16.50
CA GLU A 30 -20.33 -10.34 -17.74
C GLU A 30 -20.91 -9.67 -19.01
N ASP A 31 -21.37 -8.41 -18.95
CA ASP A 31 -21.98 -7.71 -20.09
C ASP A 31 -20.91 -7.38 -21.16
N PRO A 32 -21.02 -7.96 -22.37
CA PRO A 32 -20.06 -7.72 -23.44
C PRO A 32 -19.89 -6.26 -23.84
N ARG A 33 -20.95 -5.44 -23.68
CA ARG A 33 -20.92 -4.02 -24.06
C ARG A 33 -19.98 -3.22 -23.15
N ILE A 34 -19.94 -3.56 -21.87
CA ILE A 34 -19.04 -2.92 -20.90
C ILE A 34 -17.59 -3.21 -21.26
N THR A 35 -17.25 -4.48 -21.50
CA THR A 35 -15.87 -4.86 -21.83
C THR A 35 -15.43 -4.30 -23.18
N ALA A 36 -16.33 -4.27 -24.19
CA ALA A 36 -16.04 -3.69 -25.49
C ALA A 36 -15.79 -2.17 -25.43
N GLU A 37 -16.56 -1.43 -24.63
CA GLU A 37 -16.34 0.01 -24.44
C GLU A 37 -15.09 0.28 -23.59
N ALA A 38 -14.90 -0.44 -22.49
CA ALA A 38 -13.73 -0.31 -21.64
C ALA A 38 -12.42 -0.61 -22.39
N LEU A 39 -12.46 -1.54 -23.36
CA LEU A 39 -11.31 -1.92 -24.18
C LEU A 39 -11.28 -1.24 -25.55
N ARG A 40 -12.03 -0.15 -25.74
CA ARG A 40 -12.12 0.55 -27.03
C ARG A 40 -10.77 1.10 -27.50
N GLU A 41 -9.96 1.61 -26.57
CA GLU A 41 -8.69 2.29 -26.85
C GLU A 41 -7.50 1.33 -26.76
N GLU A 42 -6.44 1.58 -27.54
CA GLU A 42 -5.19 0.82 -27.40
C GLU A 42 -4.56 1.10 -26.03
N GLY A 43 -3.92 0.08 -25.44
CA GLY A 43 -3.34 0.17 -24.09
C GLY A 43 -4.35 0.13 -22.93
N SER A 44 -5.66 0.07 -23.23
CA SER A 44 -6.71 -0.07 -22.23
C SER A 44 -6.71 -1.43 -21.54
N VAL A 45 -7.22 -1.46 -20.31
CA VAL A 45 -7.28 -2.66 -19.47
C VAL A 45 -8.66 -2.73 -18.82
N CYS A 46 -9.28 -3.90 -18.91
CA CYS A 46 -10.57 -4.18 -18.29
C CYS A 46 -10.47 -5.48 -17.50
N PHE A 47 -10.63 -5.37 -16.18
CA PHE A 47 -10.89 -6.51 -15.32
C PHE A 47 -12.37 -6.87 -15.44
N VAL A 48 -12.68 -8.15 -15.46
CA VAL A 48 -14.02 -8.70 -15.34
C VAL A 48 -14.00 -9.61 -14.13
N LEU A 49 -14.79 -9.27 -13.11
CA LEU A 49 -14.87 -10.09 -11.90
C LEU A 49 -15.74 -11.32 -12.19
N THR A 50 -15.10 -12.43 -12.53
CA THR A 50 -15.80 -13.68 -12.84
C THR A 50 -16.13 -14.49 -11.58
N ASN A 51 -15.36 -14.28 -10.51
CA ASN A 51 -15.51 -14.97 -9.22
C ASN A 51 -15.55 -16.51 -9.37
N THR A 52 -14.85 -17.04 -10.36
CA THR A 52 -14.93 -18.44 -10.78
C THR A 52 -14.32 -19.41 -9.79
N ARG A 53 -13.52 -18.94 -8.83
CA ARG A 53 -13.00 -19.77 -7.73
C ARG A 53 -14.10 -20.33 -6.84
N ALA A 54 -15.23 -19.63 -6.74
CA ALA A 54 -16.39 -20.07 -5.96
C ALA A 54 -17.29 -21.06 -6.72
N LEU A 55 -16.97 -21.34 -8.00
CA LEU A 55 -17.78 -22.17 -8.90
C LEU A 55 -17.13 -23.54 -9.14
N GLY A 56 -17.93 -24.50 -9.60
CA GLY A 56 -17.40 -25.76 -10.11
C GLY A 56 -16.65 -25.58 -11.45
N PRO A 57 -15.82 -26.55 -11.87
CA PRO A 57 -15.02 -26.44 -13.09
C PRO A 57 -15.82 -26.10 -14.36
N GLU A 58 -16.96 -26.75 -14.59
CA GLU A 58 -17.81 -26.50 -15.76
C GLU A 58 -18.47 -25.12 -15.75
N GLU A 59 -18.87 -24.63 -14.58
CA GLU A 59 -19.44 -23.29 -14.41
C GLU A 59 -18.37 -22.21 -14.62
N ALA A 60 -17.15 -22.46 -14.11
CA ALA A 60 -16.00 -21.59 -14.31
C ALA A 60 -15.63 -21.48 -15.79
N ARG A 61 -15.61 -22.59 -16.52
CA ARG A 61 -15.43 -22.63 -17.98
C ARG A 61 -16.52 -21.83 -18.69
N ALA A 62 -17.78 -22.09 -18.35
CA ALA A 62 -18.91 -21.39 -18.96
C ALA A 62 -18.84 -19.86 -18.74
N ALA A 63 -18.43 -19.40 -17.56
CA ALA A 63 -18.22 -17.97 -17.27
C ALA A 63 -17.11 -17.36 -18.12
N ASN A 64 -15.92 -18.00 -18.15
CA ASN A 64 -14.80 -17.55 -18.99
C ASN A 64 -15.19 -17.49 -20.47
N ARG A 65 -15.90 -18.51 -20.96
CA ARG A 65 -16.41 -18.52 -22.34
C ARG A 65 -17.38 -17.37 -22.61
N ARG A 66 -18.36 -17.13 -21.74
CA ARG A 66 -19.34 -16.05 -21.92
C ARG A 66 -18.65 -14.69 -22.02
N VAL A 67 -17.70 -14.41 -21.13
CA VAL A 67 -16.96 -13.14 -21.12
C VAL A 67 -16.13 -12.97 -22.39
N VAL A 68 -15.28 -13.93 -22.74
CA VAL A 68 -14.37 -13.81 -23.89
C VAL A 68 -15.14 -13.82 -25.22
N ALA A 69 -16.06 -14.77 -25.41
CA ALA A 69 -16.84 -14.87 -26.65
C ALA A 69 -17.76 -13.66 -26.82
N GLY A 70 -18.37 -13.21 -25.71
CA GLY A 70 -19.17 -12.00 -25.67
C GLY A 70 -18.37 -10.78 -26.11
N HIS A 71 -17.22 -10.53 -25.48
CA HIS A 71 -16.33 -9.42 -25.82
C HIS A 71 -15.95 -9.42 -27.30
N LEU A 72 -15.49 -10.57 -27.83
CA LEU A 72 -15.09 -10.71 -29.24
C LEU A 72 -16.25 -10.44 -30.20
N ALA A 73 -17.45 -10.96 -29.89
CA ALA A 73 -18.64 -10.73 -30.69
C ALA A 73 -19.05 -9.25 -30.73
N GLU A 74 -19.02 -8.57 -29.57
CA GLU A 74 -19.42 -7.16 -29.47
C GLU A 74 -18.38 -6.22 -30.10
N ALA A 75 -17.09 -6.46 -29.86
CA ALA A 75 -16.00 -5.72 -30.49
C ALA A 75 -16.04 -5.85 -32.03
N GLY A 76 -16.38 -7.04 -32.54
CA GLY A 76 -16.58 -7.28 -33.98
C GLY A 76 -17.73 -6.46 -34.57
N ARG A 77 -18.86 -6.32 -33.85
CA ARG A 77 -20.01 -5.50 -34.27
C ARG A 77 -19.67 -4.01 -34.27
N ALA A 78 -18.98 -3.53 -33.24
CA ALA A 78 -18.51 -2.15 -33.16
C ALA A 78 -17.51 -1.80 -34.28
N GLY A 79 -16.67 -2.75 -34.69
CA GLY A 79 -15.78 -2.60 -35.84
C GLY A 79 -16.51 -2.53 -37.18
N ALA A 80 -17.49 -3.41 -37.41
CA ALA A 80 -18.26 -3.48 -38.66
C ALA A 80 -19.14 -2.24 -38.90
N SER A 81 -19.76 -1.70 -37.84
CA SER A 81 -20.58 -0.48 -37.93
C SER A 81 -19.80 0.78 -38.32
N ARG A 82 -18.48 0.83 -38.04
CA ARG A 82 -17.61 1.95 -38.43
C ARG A 82 -17.18 1.91 -39.90
N GLN A 83 -17.09 0.73 -40.51
CA GLN A 83 -16.73 0.60 -41.93
C GLN A 83 -17.92 0.85 -42.88
N GLY A 84 -19.16 0.73 -42.40
CA GLY A 84 -20.38 0.97 -43.19
C GLY A 84 -20.83 2.43 -43.33
N GLY A 85 -20.15 3.40 -42.68
CA GLY A 85 -20.57 4.81 -42.63
C GLY A 85 -20.09 5.70 -43.78
N GLY A 86 -19.57 5.14 -44.88
CA GLY A 86 -18.93 5.90 -45.95
C GLY A 86 -19.18 5.35 -47.35
N ALA A 87 -20.43 5.22 -47.78
CA ALA A 87 -20.78 5.08 -49.20
C ALA A 87 -22.28 5.29 -49.44
N ASP A 88 -22.73 6.55 -49.50
CA ASP A 88 -23.95 6.90 -50.24
C ASP A 88 -23.54 7.45 -51.61
N GLY A 89 -23.75 6.65 -52.65
CA GLY A 89 -23.69 7.10 -54.04
C GLY A 89 -23.15 6.08 -55.05
N ALA A 90 -23.99 5.13 -55.48
CA ALA A 90 -24.30 4.84 -56.89
C ALA A 90 -24.75 3.38 -57.13
N ASN A 91 -25.85 3.26 -57.87
CA ASN A 91 -26.48 2.04 -58.41
C ASN A 91 -25.54 1.07 -59.14
N GLY A 92 -25.88 -0.22 -59.08
CA GLY A 92 -25.57 -1.21 -60.11
C GLY A 92 -25.80 -2.65 -59.64
N ALA A 93 -26.82 -3.32 -60.20
CA ALA A 93 -27.13 -4.73 -59.99
C ALA A 93 -26.15 -5.64 -60.76
N ASP A 94 -25.81 -6.81 -60.20
CA ASP A 94 -25.92 -8.15 -60.84
C ASP A 94 -25.33 -9.28 -59.96
N ASP A 95 -25.81 -10.49 -60.25
CA ASP A 95 -25.84 -11.76 -59.49
C ASP A 95 -24.51 -12.51 -59.22
N ASP A 96 -24.62 -13.42 -58.24
CA ASP A 96 -23.99 -14.74 -58.09
C ASP A 96 -22.45 -14.89 -58.05
N ALA A 97 -21.92 -15.19 -56.85
CA ALA A 97 -20.97 -16.29 -56.65
C ALA A 97 -20.76 -16.60 -55.16
N ALA A 98 -20.95 -17.88 -54.80
CA ALA A 98 -20.51 -18.45 -53.53
C ALA A 98 -18.99 -18.29 -53.37
N GLY A 99 -18.56 -17.60 -52.30
CA GLY A 99 -17.17 -17.44 -51.92
C GLY A 99 -17.08 -17.26 -50.41
N ALA A 100 -16.22 -18.05 -49.77
CA ALA A 100 -15.98 -18.03 -48.34
C ALA A 100 -15.82 -16.60 -47.81
N VAL A 101 -16.65 -16.24 -46.83
CA VAL A 101 -16.57 -14.96 -46.13
C VAL A 101 -15.29 -14.98 -45.31
N SER A 102 -14.20 -14.43 -45.85
CA SER A 102 -13.03 -14.05 -45.06
C SER A 102 -13.46 -12.97 -44.07
N ALA A 103 -13.44 -13.28 -42.77
CA ALA A 103 -13.79 -12.35 -41.72
C ALA A 103 -12.91 -11.08 -41.77
N PRO A 104 -13.48 -9.87 -41.58
CA PRO A 104 -12.73 -8.63 -41.65
C PRO A 104 -11.76 -8.52 -40.47
N HIS A 105 -10.46 -8.47 -40.79
CA HIS A 105 -9.30 -8.43 -39.87
C HIS A 105 -9.13 -7.09 -39.10
N GLY A 106 -10.22 -6.39 -38.77
CA GLY A 106 -10.15 -4.95 -38.45
C GLY A 106 -10.35 -4.51 -37.00
N ALA A 107 -10.75 -5.38 -36.06
CA ALA A 107 -11.21 -4.91 -34.74
C ALA A 107 -10.59 -5.59 -33.50
N ALA A 108 -9.83 -6.67 -33.66
CA ALA A 108 -9.30 -7.48 -32.54
C ALA A 108 -7.79 -7.75 -32.59
N THR A 109 -7.04 -6.96 -33.37
CA THR A 109 -5.57 -6.98 -33.31
C THR A 109 -5.11 -6.41 -31.96
N GLY A 110 -4.31 -7.17 -31.21
CA GLY A 110 -3.70 -6.72 -29.97
C GLY A 110 -4.48 -6.94 -28.67
N LEU A 111 -5.45 -7.86 -28.63
CA LEU A 111 -6.10 -8.28 -27.36
C LEU A 111 -5.30 -9.40 -26.67
N HIS A 112 -4.81 -9.13 -25.47
CA HIS A 112 -4.19 -10.12 -24.59
C HIS A 112 -5.20 -10.52 -23.50
N VAL A 113 -5.41 -11.82 -23.29
CA VAL A 113 -6.36 -12.32 -22.27
C VAL A 113 -5.58 -12.88 -21.08
N VAL A 114 -5.91 -12.41 -19.89
CA VAL A 114 -5.31 -12.85 -18.64
C VAL A 114 -6.36 -13.61 -17.82
N SER A 115 -6.08 -14.86 -17.46
CA SER A 115 -6.78 -15.57 -16.37
C SER A 115 -6.01 -15.28 -15.08
N ARG A 116 -6.52 -14.37 -14.26
CA ARG A 116 -5.84 -13.91 -13.05
C ARG A 116 -6.40 -14.62 -11.83
N SER A 117 -5.51 -15.08 -10.95
CA SER A 117 -5.86 -15.76 -9.71
C SER A 117 -4.96 -15.39 -8.55
N ASP A 118 -5.20 -16.02 -7.41
CA ASP A 118 -4.33 -15.94 -6.26
C ASP A 118 -2.92 -16.45 -6.57
N SER A 119 -1.99 -15.95 -5.77
CA SER A 119 -0.58 -16.29 -5.81
C SER A 119 -0.26 -17.52 -4.96
N THR A 120 -1.25 -18.37 -4.67
CA THR A 120 -1.07 -19.58 -3.84
C THR A 120 -1.50 -20.83 -4.58
N LEU A 121 -1.52 -20.74 -5.91
CA LEU A 121 -1.78 -21.85 -6.84
C LEU A 121 -3.19 -22.44 -6.75
N ARG A 122 -4.17 -21.72 -6.21
CA ARG A 122 -5.56 -22.18 -6.14
C ARG A 122 -6.37 -21.66 -7.33
N GLY A 123 -7.53 -22.29 -7.54
CA GLY A 123 -8.41 -22.04 -8.68
C GLY A 123 -8.22 -23.04 -9.82
N HIS A 124 -9.03 -22.86 -10.86
CA HIS A 124 -9.17 -23.77 -12.00
C HIS A 124 -8.05 -23.58 -13.03
N VAL A 125 -6.82 -23.95 -12.63
CA VAL A 125 -5.58 -23.64 -13.36
C VAL A 125 -5.51 -24.28 -14.75
N ILE A 126 -6.14 -25.42 -14.98
CA ILE A 126 -6.13 -26.09 -16.28
C ILE A 126 -7.31 -25.63 -17.13
N GLU A 127 -8.48 -25.51 -16.52
CA GLU A 127 -9.75 -25.31 -17.19
C GLU A 127 -9.89 -23.90 -17.75
N GLU A 128 -9.59 -22.86 -16.96
CA GLU A 128 -9.79 -21.47 -17.39
C GLU A 128 -8.92 -21.10 -18.61
N PRO A 129 -7.59 -21.31 -18.59
CA PRO A 129 -6.75 -20.91 -19.73
C PRO A 129 -7.07 -21.71 -21.00
N ASN A 130 -7.41 -23.00 -20.87
CA ASN A 130 -7.78 -23.82 -22.01
C ASN A 130 -9.13 -23.42 -22.61
N GLU A 131 -10.13 -23.10 -21.78
CA GLU A 131 -11.42 -22.63 -22.27
C GLU A 131 -11.28 -21.26 -22.97
N ILE A 132 -10.48 -20.35 -22.41
CA ILE A 132 -10.13 -19.08 -23.07
C ILE A 132 -9.46 -19.35 -24.43
N ALA A 133 -8.52 -20.29 -24.49
CA ALA A 133 -7.82 -20.65 -25.72
C ALA A 133 -8.74 -21.30 -26.77
N ASP A 134 -9.71 -22.11 -26.35
CA ASP A 134 -10.75 -22.66 -27.24
C ASP A 134 -11.56 -21.54 -27.88
N VAL A 135 -12.04 -20.60 -27.07
CA VAL A 135 -12.82 -19.46 -27.58
C VAL A 135 -11.98 -18.57 -28.51
N LEU A 136 -10.73 -18.29 -28.18
CA LEU A 136 -9.84 -17.52 -29.07
C LEU A 136 -9.60 -18.26 -30.40
N ALA A 137 -9.38 -19.58 -30.36
CA ALA A 137 -9.21 -20.39 -31.57
C ALA A 137 -10.47 -20.44 -32.44
N GLU A 138 -11.66 -20.55 -31.85
CA GLU A 138 -12.95 -20.45 -32.54
C GLU A 138 -13.11 -19.11 -33.29
N HIS A 139 -12.44 -18.06 -32.83
CA HIS A 139 -12.41 -16.73 -33.44
C HIS A 139 -11.14 -16.49 -34.29
N GLY A 140 -10.46 -17.55 -34.72
CA GLY A 140 -9.31 -17.49 -35.63
C GLY A 140 -8.00 -17.04 -34.98
N ARG A 141 -7.89 -17.14 -33.65
CA ARG A 141 -6.71 -16.72 -32.87
C ARG A 141 -6.19 -17.90 -32.02
N PRO A 142 -5.58 -18.93 -32.63
CA PRO A 142 -5.04 -20.05 -31.87
C PRO A 142 -3.95 -19.56 -30.91
N VAL A 143 -3.98 -20.06 -29.68
CA VAL A 143 -3.00 -19.70 -28.64
C VAL A 143 -1.72 -20.53 -28.81
N ASP A 144 -0.58 -19.84 -28.93
CA ASP A 144 0.73 -20.47 -29.03
C ASP A 144 1.16 -21.06 -27.68
N ALA A 145 1.01 -20.30 -26.59
CA ALA A 145 1.48 -20.70 -25.26
C ALA A 145 0.69 -20.08 -24.10
N PHE A 146 0.71 -20.78 -22.96
CA PHE A 146 0.21 -20.29 -21.67
C PHE A 146 1.37 -19.81 -20.82
N LEU A 147 1.38 -18.52 -20.46
CA LEU A 147 2.37 -18.00 -19.51
C LEU A 147 1.85 -18.21 -18.09
N PHE A 148 2.62 -18.89 -17.24
CA PHE A 148 2.27 -19.17 -15.86
C PHE A 148 3.21 -18.45 -14.89
N CYS A 149 2.70 -17.41 -14.23
CA CYS A 149 3.47 -16.60 -13.28
C CYS A 149 2.65 -16.33 -12.00
N PRO A 150 2.71 -17.21 -10.99
CA PRO A 150 1.94 -17.03 -9.76
C PRO A 150 2.52 -15.98 -8.79
N ALA A 151 3.66 -15.34 -9.12
CA ALA A 151 4.33 -14.39 -8.23
C ALA A 151 3.41 -13.22 -7.80
N MET A 152 3.53 -12.86 -6.51
CA MET A 152 2.90 -11.66 -5.94
C MET A 152 3.87 -11.00 -4.97
N ILE A 153 4.60 -10.00 -5.45
CA ILE A 153 5.74 -9.39 -4.74
C ILE A 153 5.27 -8.69 -3.47
N GLU A 154 4.14 -8.01 -3.51
CA GLU A 154 3.57 -7.28 -2.37
C GLU A 154 3.18 -8.19 -1.22
N ALA A 155 2.89 -9.45 -1.53
CA ALA A 155 2.58 -10.47 -0.56
C ALA A 155 3.80 -11.35 -0.25
N GLY A 156 4.99 -11.07 -0.79
CA GLY A 156 6.18 -11.90 -0.59
C GLY A 156 6.03 -13.30 -1.18
N ARG A 157 5.37 -13.43 -2.34
CA ARG A 157 5.29 -14.67 -3.12
C ARG A 157 6.21 -14.56 -4.32
N THR A 158 7.18 -15.46 -4.41
CA THR A 158 8.25 -15.45 -5.42
C THR A 158 8.42 -16.83 -6.05
N THR A 159 9.04 -16.88 -7.23
CA THR A 159 9.34 -18.14 -7.91
C THR A 159 10.82 -18.16 -8.28
N VAL A 160 11.55 -19.16 -7.78
CA VAL A 160 12.99 -19.35 -8.01
C VAL A 160 13.24 -20.81 -8.37
N ASP A 161 14.03 -21.06 -9.41
CA ASP A 161 14.34 -22.42 -9.88
C ASP A 161 13.10 -23.31 -10.08
N ASN A 162 12.02 -22.67 -10.58
CA ASN A 162 10.68 -23.21 -10.78
C ASN A 162 9.94 -23.59 -9.49
N VAL A 163 10.49 -23.33 -8.31
CA VAL A 163 9.84 -23.53 -7.02
C VAL A 163 9.16 -22.24 -6.60
N HIS A 164 7.87 -22.33 -6.25
CA HIS A 164 7.10 -21.19 -5.76
C HIS A 164 7.12 -21.12 -4.24
N TYR A 165 7.39 -19.93 -3.71
CA TYR A 165 7.57 -19.67 -2.28
C TYR A 165 6.56 -18.65 -1.79
N ALA A 166 6.17 -18.78 -0.53
CA ALA A 166 5.47 -17.76 0.23
C ALA A 166 6.29 -17.38 1.46
N ARG A 167 6.35 -16.08 1.76
CA ARG A 167 6.99 -15.60 2.99
C ARG A 167 6.08 -15.78 4.20
N VAL A 168 6.46 -16.67 5.12
CA VAL A 168 5.77 -16.97 6.38
C VAL A 168 6.73 -16.69 7.54
N ASP A 169 6.31 -15.86 8.50
CA ASP A 169 7.14 -15.44 9.64
C ASP A 169 8.54 -14.93 9.25
N GLY A 170 8.62 -14.21 8.13
CA GLY A 170 9.85 -13.63 7.59
C GLY A 170 10.77 -14.62 6.88
N ARG A 171 10.36 -15.88 6.66
CA ARG A 171 11.12 -16.91 5.95
C ARG A 171 10.42 -17.32 4.66
N ASP A 172 11.18 -17.64 3.62
CA ASP A 172 10.63 -18.18 2.38
C ASP A 172 10.34 -19.67 2.58
N VAL A 173 9.07 -20.05 2.45
CA VAL A 173 8.56 -21.41 2.62
C VAL A 173 8.00 -21.88 1.28
N PRO A 174 8.40 -23.06 0.76
CA PRO A 174 7.76 -23.64 -0.41
C PRO A 174 6.25 -23.74 -0.20
N VAL A 175 5.45 -23.36 -1.20
CA VAL A 175 3.99 -23.28 -1.00
C VAL A 175 3.32 -24.63 -0.71
N GLU A 176 3.97 -25.77 -0.97
CA GLU A 176 3.54 -27.12 -0.57
C GLU A 176 3.57 -27.33 0.96
N ASP A 177 4.46 -26.63 1.67
CA ASP A 177 4.63 -26.71 3.13
C ASP A 177 3.70 -25.73 3.88
N THR A 178 2.80 -25.06 3.16
CA THR A 178 1.85 -24.10 3.73
C THR A 178 0.45 -24.68 3.80
N ASP A 179 -0.42 -24.08 4.63
CA ASP A 179 -1.83 -24.47 4.73
C ASP A 179 -2.59 -24.36 3.39
N PHE A 180 -2.09 -23.56 2.44
CA PHE A 180 -2.71 -23.41 1.12
C PHE A 180 -2.68 -24.72 0.30
N ALA A 181 -1.64 -25.54 0.47
CA ALA A 181 -1.52 -26.82 -0.21
C ALA A 181 -2.54 -27.87 0.28
N GLN A 182 -3.03 -27.68 1.51
CA GLN A 182 -4.03 -28.55 2.14
C GLN A 182 -5.47 -28.12 1.86
N ASP A 183 -5.68 -27.17 0.95
CA ASP A 183 -7.02 -26.71 0.56
C ASP A 183 -7.88 -27.91 0.08
N ALA A 184 -9.10 -28.00 0.62
CA ALA A 184 -9.98 -29.15 0.35
C ALA A 184 -10.47 -29.22 -1.11
N THR A 185 -10.46 -28.10 -1.83
CA THR A 185 -10.94 -28.00 -3.22
C THR A 185 -9.77 -27.92 -4.20
N PHE A 186 -8.76 -27.11 -3.89
CA PHE A 186 -7.67 -26.78 -4.80
C PHE A 186 -6.30 -27.28 -4.35
N GLY A 187 -6.22 -28.11 -3.31
CA GLY A 187 -4.98 -28.61 -2.73
C GLY A 187 -4.04 -29.28 -3.72
N TYR A 188 -2.75 -29.23 -3.45
CA TYR A 188 -1.68 -29.69 -4.33
C TYR A 188 -0.51 -30.25 -3.54
N SER A 189 0.35 -31.04 -4.18
CA SER A 189 1.44 -31.76 -3.49
C SER A 189 2.84 -31.20 -3.74
N THR A 190 3.00 -30.21 -4.62
CA THR A 190 4.30 -29.69 -5.01
C THR A 190 4.30 -28.19 -5.32
N SER A 191 5.42 -27.55 -4.98
CA SER A 191 5.75 -26.15 -5.23
C SER A 191 6.54 -25.98 -6.53
N ASN A 192 7.04 -27.07 -7.11
CA ASN A 192 7.71 -27.04 -8.40
C ASN A 192 6.66 -26.86 -9.51
N LEU A 193 6.62 -25.71 -10.15
CA LEU A 193 5.53 -25.30 -11.04
C LEU A 193 5.33 -26.23 -12.26
N PRO A 194 6.39 -26.73 -12.94
CA PRO A 194 6.23 -27.77 -13.96
C PRO A 194 5.58 -29.06 -13.44
N ALA A 195 5.99 -29.53 -12.26
CA ALA A 195 5.41 -30.71 -11.62
C ALA A 195 3.97 -30.45 -11.17
N PHE A 196 3.67 -29.26 -10.63
CA PHE A 196 2.34 -28.83 -10.25
C PHE A 196 1.38 -28.82 -11.45
N LEU A 197 1.80 -28.25 -12.60
CA LEU A 197 0.99 -28.27 -13.82
C LEU A 197 0.72 -29.70 -14.30
N ALA A 198 1.70 -30.59 -14.22
CA ALA A 198 1.52 -32.00 -14.55
C ALA A 198 0.55 -32.71 -13.60
N GLU A 199 0.65 -32.46 -12.29
CA GLU A 199 -0.27 -32.97 -11.26
C GLU A 199 -1.71 -32.55 -11.58
N LYS A 200 -1.94 -31.25 -11.79
CA LYS A 200 -3.27 -30.70 -12.08
C LYS A 200 -3.81 -31.15 -13.45
N GLY A 201 -2.95 -31.24 -14.45
CA GLY A 201 -3.30 -31.76 -15.77
C GLY A 201 -3.76 -33.22 -15.74
N GLU A 202 -3.08 -34.05 -14.95
CA GLU A 202 -3.45 -35.46 -14.79
C GLU A 202 -4.72 -35.63 -13.94
N ALA A 203 -4.93 -34.76 -12.94
CA ALA A 203 -6.19 -34.67 -12.22
C ALA A 203 -7.35 -34.35 -13.17
N HIS A 204 -7.21 -33.30 -13.98
CA HIS A 204 -8.20 -32.91 -14.98
C HIS A 204 -8.50 -34.06 -15.96
N ARG A 205 -7.47 -34.71 -16.54
CA ARG A 205 -7.66 -35.83 -17.48
C ARG A 205 -8.48 -36.98 -16.89
N ARG A 206 -8.28 -37.27 -15.60
CA ARG A 206 -9.00 -38.35 -14.91
C ARG A 206 -10.48 -38.04 -14.75
N GLU A 207 -10.80 -36.78 -14.45
CA GLU A 207 -12.16 -36.31 -14.21
C GLU A 207 -12.90 -36.03 -15.53
N HIS A 208 -12.17 -35.58 -16.56
CA HIS A 208 -12.71 -35.14 -17.84
C HIS A 208 -11.94 -35.78 -19.02
N PRO A 209 -12.01 -37.11 -19.21
CA PRO A 209 -11.20 -37.84 -20.20
C PRO A 209 -11.53 -37.50 -21.66
N ASP A 210 -12.69 -36.90 -21.91
CA ASP A 210 -13.17 -36.55 -23.25
C ASP A 210 -12.76 -35.14 -23.69
N THR A 211 -12.06 -34.36 -22.85
CA THR A 211 -11.57 -33.04 -23.26
C THR A 211 -10.45 -33.20 -24.29
N PRO A 212 -10.41 -32.34 -25.33
CA PRO A 212 -9.38 -32.42 -26.37
C PRO A 212 -8.03 -31.85 -25.90
N TRP A 213 -7.92 -31.42 -24.64
CA TRP A 213 -6.78 -30.67 -24.15
C TRP A 213 -5.61 -31.60 -23.86
N ARG A 214 -4.42 -31.19 -24.33
CA ARG A 214 -3.18 -31.86 -24.00
C ARG A 214 -2.89 -31.66 -22.52
N THR A 215 -2.89 -32.73 -21.72
CA THR A 215 -2.41 -32.57 -20.33
C THR A 215 -0.88 -32.45 -20.30
N PRO A 216 -0.35 -31.42 -19.62
CA PRO A 216 1.07 -31.15 -19.56
C PRO A 216 1.83 -32.25 -18.83
N SER A 217 3.04 -32.55 -19.28
CA SER A 217 4.04 -33.24 -18.46
C SER A 217 5.10 -32.23 -18.01
N ALA A 218 5.74 -32.47 -16.87
CA ALA A 218 6.76 -31.55 -16.35
C ALA A 218 7.93 -31.33 -17.33
N ALA A 219 8.26 -32.33 -18.16
CA ALA A 219 9.31 -32.23 -19.17
C ALA A 219 8.89 -31.38 -20.40
N ASP A 220 7.59 -31.24 -20.64
CA ASP A 220 7.05 -30.46 -21.74
C ASP A 220 6.81 -28.98 -21.40
N VAL A 221 6.89 -28.63 -20.11
CA VAL A 221 6.72 -27.25 -19.64
C VAL A 221 8.01 -26.49 -19.91
N LEU A 222 7.94 -25.44 -20.72
CA LEU A 222 9.05 -24.51 -20.88
C LEU A 222 9.21 -23.68 -19.61
N THR A 223 10.42 -23.21 -19.36
CA THR A 223 10.75 -22.41 -18.18
C THR A 223 11.60 -21.24 -18.60
N LEU A 224 11.22 -20.05 -18.14
CA LEU A 224 12.02 -18.85 -18.20
C LEU A 224 12.73 -18.73 -16.85
N SER A 225 14.02 -19.07 -16.82
CA SER A 225 14.83 -18.96 -15.61
C SER A 225 15.13 -17.50 -15.28
N LEU A 226 15.54 -17.22 -14.04
CA LEU A 226 16.00 -15.87 -13.67
C LEU A 226 17.24 -15.46 -14.48
N GLU A 227 18.08 -16.40 -14.92
CA GLU A 227 19.23 -16.12 -15.78
C GLU A 227 18.79 -15.71 -17.19
N ASP A 228 17.84 -16.44 -17.80
CA ASP A 228 17.28 -16.09 -19.10
C ASP A 228 16.66 -14.69 -19.08
N ILE A 229 15.99 -14.34 -17.98
CA ILE A 229 15.31 -13.06 -17.79
C ILE A 229 16.31 -11.93 -17.50
N ARG A 230 17.16 -12.07 -16.47
CA ARG A 230 18.02 -10.97 -16.00
C ARG A 230 19.25 -10.77 -16.85
N THR A 231 19.88 -11.86 -17.28
CA THR A 231 21.11 -11.82 -18.07
C THR A 231 20.80 -11.78 -19.56
N GLY A 232 19.86 -12.62 -20.00
CA GLY A 232 19.45 -12.70 -21.40
C GLY A 232 18.56 -11.54 -21.85
N GLY A 233 17.81 -10.94 -20.93
CA GLY A 233 16.91 -9.83 -21.22
C GLY A 233 15.74 -10.22 -22.15
N ALA A 234 15.04 -9.21 -22.65
CA ALA A 234 13.84 -9.42 -23.46
C ALA A 234 14.10 -10.19 -24.76
N ASP A 235 15.30 -10.05 -25.35
CA ASP A 235 15.66 -10.75 -26.59
C ASP A 235 15.76 -12.26 -26.38
N ARG A 236 16.41 -12.69 -25.29
CA ARG A 236 16.49 -14.12 -24.93
C ARG A 236 15.13 -14.69 -24.57
N VAL A 237 14.33 -13.94 -23.80
CA VAL A 237 12.97 -14.37 -23.46
C VAL A 237 12.12 -14.49 -24.73
N ALA A 238 12.22 -13.54 -25.67
CA ALA A 238 11.49 -13.61 -26.94
C ALA A 238 11.94 -14.82 -27.79
N GLU A 239 13.23 -15.12 -27.84
CA GLU A 239 13.76 -16.32 -28.51
C GLU A 239 13.13 -17.59 -27.94
N LEU A 240 13.15 -17.77 -26.61
CA LEU A 240 12.58 -18.93 -25.94
C LEU A 240 11.07 -19.03 -26.15
N LEU A 241 10.36 -17.91 -25.99
CA LEU A 241 8.93 -17.84 -26.18
C LEU A 241 8.54 -18.08 -27.63
N SER A 242 9.35 -17.71 -28.63
CA SER A 242 9.08 -17.94 -30.05
C SER A 242 9.04 -19.43 -30.43
N ALA A 243 9.72 -20.28 -29.67
CA ALA A 243 9.74 -21.73 -29.87
C ALA A 243 8.49 -22.43 -29.32
N ALA A 244 7.72 -21.79 -28.45
CA ALA A 244 6.50 -22.37 -27.88
C ALA A 244 5.40 -22.52 -28.96
N HIS A 245 4.63 -23.60 -28.90
CA HIS A 245 3.53 -23.85 -29.83
C HIS A 245 2.44 -24.72 -29.17
N ASP A 246 1.27 -24.83 -29.81
CA ASP A 246 0.19 -25.74 -29.40
C ASP A 246 -0.19 -25.65 -27.92
N ARG A 247 -0.39 -24.42 -27.43
CA ARG A 247 -0.77 -24.13 -26.03
C ARG A 247 0.24 -24.65 -25.00
N GLN A 248 1.52 -24.67 -25.36
CA GLN A 248 2.56 -25.12 -24.44
C GLN A 248 2.62 -24.22 -23.20
N TRP A 249 2.76 -24.84 -22.04
CA TRP A 249 2.89 -24.13 -20.77
C TRP A 249 4.31 -23.59 -20.62
N VAL A 250 4.41 -22.34 -20.16
CA VAL A 250 5.67 -21.65 -19.89
C VAL A 250 5.65 -21.12 -18.47
N VAL A 251 6.51 -21.65 -17.61
CA VAL A 251 6.71 -21.16 -16.24
C VAL A 251 7.61 -19.93 -16.24
N VAL A 252 7.17 -18.88 -15.56
CA VAL A 252 7.94 -17.65 -15.38
C VAL A 252 8.49 -17.58 -13.95
N ASN A 253 9.81 -17.57 -13.81
CA ASN A 253 10.47 -17.30 -12.53
C ASN A 253 10.51 -15.79 -12.28
N ALA A 254 10.22 -15.36 -11.07
CA ALA A 254 10.19 -13.95 -10.70
C ALA A 254 10.34 -13.76 -9.20
N THR A 255 11.26 -12.89 -8.79
CA THR A 255 11.40 -12.44 -7.38
C THR A 255 11.16 -10.95 -7.22
N GLU A 256 11.08 -10.20 -8.32
CA GLU A 256 10.86 -8.76 -8.33
C GLU A 256 10.13 -8.31 -9.61
N TYR A 257 9.70 -7.04 -9.64
CA TYR A 257 8.99 -6.47 -10.79
C TYR A 257 9.82 -6.44 -12.06
N ALA A 258 11.13 -6.16 -11.95
CA ALA A 258 12.03 -6.12 -13.10
C ALA A 258 12.03 -7.45 -13.89
N ASP A 259 11.93 -8.60 -13.20
CA ASP A 259 11.85 -9.91 -13.84
C ASP A 259 10.60 -10.01 -14.73
N MET A 260 9.46 -9.61 -14.19
CA MET A 260 8.17 -9.64 -14.86
C MET A 260 8.08 -8.61 -16.00
N GLU A 261 8.66 -7.43 -15.84
CA GLU A 261 8.70 -6.37 -16.85
C GLU A 261 9.47 -6.81 -18.10
N VAL A 262 10.59 -7.52 -17.93
CA VAL A 262 11.35 -8.10 -19.06
C VAL A 262 10.51 -9.10 -19.84
N VAL A 263 9.78 -9.97 -19.14
CA VAL A 263 8.90 -10.94 -19.80
C VAL A 263 7.73 -10.24 -20.49
N ALA A 264 7.12 -9.24 -19.85
CA ALA A 264 6.02 -8.46 -20.44
C ALA A 264 6.45 -7.72 -21.72
N ASP A 265 7.68 -7.21 -21.77
CA ASP A 265 8.27 -6.60 -22.97
C ASP A 265 8.44 -7.62 -24.10
N ALA A 266 9.04 -8.78 -23.82
CA ALA A 266 9.20 -9.85 -24.80
C ALA A 266 7.86 -10.33 -25.38
N VAL A 267 6.83 -10.50 -24.53
CA VAL A 267 5.47 -10.85 -24.96
C VAL A 267 4.89 -9.77 -25.86
N THR A 268 5.04 -8.49 -25.52
CA THR A 268 4.57 -7.37 -26.35
C THR A 268 5.16 -7.41 -27.76
N ARG A 269 6.47 -7.70 -27.87
CA ARG A 269 7.17 -7.80 -29.16
C ARG A 269 6.63 -8.97 -29.99
N LEU A 270 6.49 -10.15 -29.40
CA LEU A 270 6.00 -11.35 -30.10
C LEU A 270 4.54 -11.22 -30.53
N GLU A 271 3.70 -10.58 -29.72
CA GLU A 271 2.30 -10.31 -30.11
C GLU A 271 2.20 -9.32 -31.28
N ALA A 272 3.13 -8.36 -31.38
CA ALA A 272 3.24 -7.49 -32.55
C ALA A 272 3.64 -8.25 -33.81
N GLU A 273 4.28 -9.41 -33.68
CA GLU A 273 4.61 -10.34 -34.77
C GLU A 273 3.48 -11.34 -35.08
N GLY A 274 2.35 -11.25 -34.37
CA GLY A 274 1.16 -12.08 -34.59
C GLY A 274 1.04 -13.32 -33.71
N ARG A 275 1.95 -13.50 -32.75
CA ARG A 275 1.85 -14.56 -31.73
C ARG A 275 0.68 -14.26 -30.78
N THR A 276 0.06 -15.30 -30.25
CA THR A 276 -1.06 -15.18 -29.30
C THR A 276 -0.75 -15.95 -28.02
N PHE A 277 -0.79 -15.24 -26.89
CA PHE A 277 -0.58 -15.83 -25.57
C PHE A 277 -1.83 -15.66 -24.70
N VAL A 278 -2.02 -16.57 -23.76
CA VAL A 278 -2.92 -16.39 -22.61
C VAL A 278 -2.07 -16.45 -21.35
N THR A 279 -2.26 -15.50 -20.45
CA THR A 279 -1.49 -15.44 -19.21
C THR A 279 -2.32 -15.94 -18.04
N ARG A 280 -1.81 -16.92 -17.30
CA ARG A 280 -2.30 -17.37 -16.00
C ARG A 280 -1.38 -16.82 -14.90
N CYS A 281 -1.85 -15.88 -14.07
CA CYS A 281 -0.93 -15.21 -13.14
C CYS A 281 -1.53 -14.70 -11.84
N GLY A 282 -0.62 -14.40 -10.89
CA GLY A 282 -0.90 -13.58 -9.73
C GLY A 282 -1.04 -12.08 -10.08
N PRO A 283 -1.43 -11.23 -9.10
CA PRO A 283 -1.70 -9.81 -9.36
C PRO A 283 -0.50 -9.01 -9.88
N SER A 284 0.72 -9.27 -9.39
CA SER A 284 1.89 -8.45 -9.75
C SER A 284 2.23 -8.55 -11.24
N PHE A 285 2.05 -9.72 -11.87
CA PHE A 285 2.37 -9.85 -13.29
C PHE A 285 1.41 -9.05 -14.18
N VAL A 286 0.16 -8.86 -13.75
CA VAL A 286 -0.77 -7.98 -14.47
C VAL A 286 -0.24 -6.56 -14.54
N ARG A 287 0.29 -6.02 -13.44
CA ARG A 287 0.88 -4.66 -13.44
C ARG A 287 2.04 -4.52 -14.43
N ALA A 288 2.91 -5.53 -14.52
CA ALA A 288 3.97 -5.55 -15.51
C ALA A 288 3.41 -5.62 -16.95
N LEU A 289 2.36 -6.41 -17.20
CA LEU A 289 1.69 -6.48 -18.51
C LEU A 289 1.05 -5.13 -18.91
N VAL A 290 0.48 -4.40 -17.95
CA VAL A 290 -0.08 -3.06 -18.14
C VAL A 290 1.03 -2.02 -18.40
N GLY A 291 2.28 -2.29 -18.00
CA GLY A 291 3.41 -1.38 -18.15
C GLY A 291 3.50 -0.33 -17.04
N GLN A 292 2.99 -0.64 -15.84
CA GLN A 292 3.03 0.27 -14.68
C GLN A 292 4.24 -0.01 -13.78
N SER A 293 5.22 0.90 -13.81
CA SER A 293 6.41 0.82 -12.93
C SER A 293 6.09 1.16 -11.47
N SER A 294 5.08 2.02 -11.25
CA SER A 294 4.48 2.55 -10.00
C SER A 294 3.12 1.99 -9.57
N SER A 295 2.81 1.83 -8.27
CA SER A 295 1.44 2.10 -7.80
C SER A 295 1.29 3.61 -7.66
N ALA A 296 0.35 4.25 -8.37
CA ALA A 296 0.12 5.68 -8.23
C ALA A 296 -0.42 5.99 -6.82
N PRO A 297 0.16 6.96 -6.08
CA PRO A 297 -0.40 7.37 -4.79
C PRO A 297 -1.78 8.00 -5.01
N LEU A 298 -2.73 7.65 -4.14
CA LEU A 298 -4.05 8.28 -4.15
C LEU A 298 -3.93 9.78 -3.87
N THR A 299 -4.54 10.58 -4.75
CA THR A 299 -4.65 12.02 -4.56
C THR A 299 -5.84 12.36 -3.67
N GLU A 300 -5.81 13.51 -2.98
CA GLU A 300 -6.97 13.99 -2.22
C GLU A 300 -8.21 14.15 -3.12
N ALA A 301 -8.00 14.56 -4.38
CA ALA A 301 -9.08 14.69 -5.36
C ALA A 301 -9.79 13.35 -5.60
N ALA A 302 -9.07 12.23 -5.64
CA ALA A 302 -9.67 10.91 -5.81
C ALA A 302 -10.51 10.49 -4.59
N LEU A 303 -10.17 10.96 -3.39
CA LEU A 303 -10.89 10.69 -2.15
C LEU A 303 -12.11 11.60 -1.94
N THR A 304 -12.16 12.74 -2.64
CA THR A 304 -13.19 13.75 -2.43
C THR A 304 -14.49 13.34 -3.13
N PRO A 305 -15.62 13.22 -2.42
CA PRO A 305 -16.90 12.91 -3.04
C PRO A 305 -17.42 14.05 -3.92
N GLU A 306 -18.13 13.72 -5.00
CA GLU A 306 -18.77 14.74 -5.84
C GLU A 306 -19.90 15.48 -5.10
N GLY A 307 -20.26 16.67 -5.60
CA GLY A 307 -21.29 17.52 -5.00
C GLY A 307 -22.67 16.88 -4.93
N GLY A 308 -23.43 17.21 -3.87
CA GLY A 308 -24.81 16.72 -3.68
C GLY A 308 -24.91 15.37 -2.94
N ARG A 309 -23.84 14.97 -2.27
CA ARG A 309 -23.74 13.77 -1.41
C ARG A 309 -23.92 14.14 0.07
N ALA A 310 -24.21 13.14 0.89
CA ALA A 310 -24.20 13.29 2.34
C ALA A 310 -22.79 13.66 2.84
N PRO A 311 -22.66 14.33 4.00
CA PRO A 311 -21.35 14.69 4.56
C PRO A 311 -20.58 13.49 5.15
N HIS A 312 -21.23 12.33 5.27
CA HIS A 312 -20.69 11.17 5.96
C HIS A 312 -20.78 9.89 5.13
N GLY A 313 -19.85 8.97 5.36
CA GLY A 313 -19.72 7.72 4.64
C GLY A 313 -20.20 6.48 5.39
N LEU A 314 -20.15 5.35 4.66
CA LEU A 314 -20.66 4.05 5.09
C LEU A 314 -19.55 2.99 5.04
N VAL A 315 -19.32 2.31 6.16
CA VAL A 315 -18.47 1.12 6.25
C VAL A 315 -19.35 -0.11 6.35
N VAL A 316 -19.08 -1.15 5.56
CA VAL A 316 -19.85 -2.40 5.53
C VAL A 316 -18.92 -3.59 5.79
N VAL A 317 -19.18 -4.33 6.87
CA VAL A 317 -18.35 -5.47 7.31
C VAL A 317 -19.18 -6.74 7.43
N GLY A 318 -19.06 -7.62 6.44
CA GLY A 318 -19.84 -8.86 6.36
C GLY A 318 -19.22 -10.09 7.04
N SER A 319 -17.89 -10.22 7.02
CA SER A 319 -17.20 -11.45 7.42
C SER A 319 -16.80 -11.51 8.90
N HIS A 320 -16.75 -12.71 9.47
CA HIS A 320 -16.23 -13.03 10.81
C HIS A 320 -14.91 -13.82 10.70
N VAL A 321 -13.84 -13.14 10.31
CA VAL A 321 -12.48 -13.69 10.26
C VAL A 321 -11.61 -12.90 11.22
N GLY A 322 -10.67 -13.54 11.91
CA GLY A 322 -9.92 -12.94 13.03
C GLY A 322 -9.35 -11.55 12.73
N LEU A 323 -8.70 -11.35 11.58
CA LEU A 323 -8.18 -10.03 11.19
C LEU A 323 -9.28 -9.00 10.92
N THR A 324 -10.38 -9.40 10.27
CA THR A 324 -11.50 -8.49 10.00
C THR A 324 -12.21 -8.07 11.29
N THR A 325 -12.27 -8.93 12.30
CA THR A 325 -12.79 -8.58 13.63
C THR A 325 -11.89 -7.54 14.29
N LYS A 326 -10.57 -7.76 14.34
CA LYS A 326 -9.62 -6.79 14.91
C LYS A 326 -9.65 -5.43 14.20
N GLN A 327 -9.76 -5.43 12.87
CA GLN A 327 -9.87 -4.20 12.08
C GLN A 327 -11.19 -3.45 12.32
N LEU A 328 -12.30 -4.18 12.53
CA LEU A 328 -13.56 -3.57 12.95
C LEU A 328 -13.42 -2.97 14.37
N GLU A 329 -12.85 -3.70 15.31
CA GLU A 329 -12.63 -3.21 16.67
C GLU A 329 -11.76 -1.95 16.67
N ALA A 330 -10.71 -1.91 15.84
CA ALA A 330 -9.86 -0.73 15.67
C ALA A 330 -10.64 0.52 15.22
N VAL A 331 -11.49 0.38 14.18
CA VAL A 331 -12.30 1.51 13.71
C VAL A 331 -13.38 1.92 14.74
N GLN A 332 -13.96 0.96 15.47
CA GLN A 332 -14.91 1.24 16.56
C GLN A 332 -14.24 1.97 17.74
N ARG A 333 -13.00 1.60 18.09
CA ARG A 333 -12.21 2.25 19.16
C ARG A 333 -11.97 3.73 18.88
N ARG A 334 -11.97 4.18 17.62
CA ARG A 334 -11.88 5.61 17.26
C ARG A 334 -13.08 6.41 17.78
N GLY A 335 -14.24 5.78 17.95
CA GLY A 335 -15.45 6.41 18.48
C GLY A 335 -16.05 7.48 17.57
N THR A 336 -15.67 7.50 16.29
CA THR A 336 -16.10 8.48 15.28
C THR A 336 -17.31 8.02 14.46
N LEU A 337 -17.61 6.72 14.49
CA LEU A 337 -18.68 6.08 13.73
C LEU A 337 -19.91 5.79 14.59
N ALA A 338 -21.09 5.90 14.01
CA ALA A 338 -22.28 5.27 14.55
C ALA A 338 -22.30 3.78 14.17
N GLU A 339 -22.53 2.93 15.16
CA GLU A 339 -22.45 1.49 15.02
C GLU A 339 -23.85 0.88 14.83
N VAL A 340 -24.01 0.07 13.79
CA VAL A 340 -25.27 -0.63 13.47
C VAL A 340 -24.97 -2.11 13.28
N GLU A 341 -25.27 -2.90 14.29
CA GLU A 341 -25.12 -4.36 14.24
C GLU A 341 -26.33 -5.01 13.55
N LEU A 342 -26.04 -5.86 12.56
CA LEU A 342 -26.98 -6.75 11.92
C LEU A 342 -26.95 -8.12 12.63
N ASN A 343 -27.94 -8.35 13.50
CA ASN A 343 -28.00 -9.60 14.27
C ASN A 343 -28.30 -10.81 13.35
N VAL A 344 -27.31 -11.69 13.18
CA VAL A 344 -27.35 -12.82 12.24
C VAL A 344 -28.49 -13.80 12.56
N PRO A 345 -28.71 -14.26 13.81
CA PRO A 345 -29.84 -15.13 14.13
C PRO A 345 -31.20 -14.56 13.72
N ARG A 346 -31.46 -13.27 13.98
CA ARG A 346 -32.71 -12.60 13.58
C ARG A 346 -32.80 -12.37 12.06
N LEU A 347 -31.66 -12.17 11.39
CA LEU A 347 -31.60 -12.01 9.94
C LEU A 347 -31.94 -13.32 9.19
N LEU A 348 -31.53 -14.45 9.76
CA LEU A 348 -31.78 -15.79 9.21
C LEU A 348 -33.20 -16.27 9.46
N ASP A 349 -33.91 -15.74 10.45
CA ASP A 349 -35.30 -16.07 10.74
C ASP A 349 -36.27 -15.25 9.84
N PRO A 350 -37.06 -15.91 8.97
CA PRO A 350 -38.00 -15.22 8.07
C PRO A 350 -39.03 -14.34 8.79
N GLN A 351 -39.35 -14.61 10.07
CA GLN A 351 -40.31 -13.80 10.83
C GLN A 351 -39.72 -12.48 11.32
N THR A 352 -38.41 -12.42 11.53
CA THR A 352 -37.72 -11.23 12.09
C THR A 352 -36.78 -10.55 11.10
N ARG A 353 -36.53 -11.15 9.92
CA ARG A 353 -35.65 -10.60 8.87
C ARG A 353 -36.02 -9.18 8.44
N GLU A 354 -37.26 -8.93 8.02
CA GLU A 354 -37.68 -7.60 7.52
C GLU A 354 -37.58 -6.54 8.62
N GLU A 355 -38.00 -6.86 9.84
CA GLU A 355 -37.87 -5.95 10.99
C GLU A 355 -36.40 -5.61 11.28
N THR A 356 -35.52 -6.62 11.22
CA THR A 356 -34.08 -6.47 11.45
C THR A 356 -33.43 -5.57 10.40
N ILE A 357 -33.74 -5.80 9.12
CA ILE A 357 -33.24 -4.98 8.00
C ILE A 357 -33.78 -3.55 8.08
N ALA A 358 -35.11 -3.38 8.25
CA ALA A 358 -35.73 -2.07 8.33
C ALA A 358 -35.23 -1.24 9.54
N GLY A 359 -35.00 -1.90 10.68
CA GLY A 359 -34.42 -1.28 11.88
C GLY A 359 -32.98 -0.82 11.67
N ALA A 360 -32.14 -1.65 11.06
CA ALA A 360 -30.77 -1.30 10.71
C ALA A 360 -30.72 -0.11 9.74
N VAL A 361 -31.52 -0.14 8.67
CA VAL A 361 -31.61 0.95 7.68
C VAL A 361 -32.06 2.25 8.32
N THR A 362 -33.11 2.21 9.14
CA THR A 362 -33.63 3.42 9.82
C THR A 362 -32.57 4.06 10.71
N THR A 363 -31.82 3.23 11.44
CA THR A 363 -30.77 3.68 12.35
C THR A 363 -29.58 4.27 11.58
N ALA A 364 -29.09 3.54 10.56
CA ALA A 364 -27.97 3.97 9.72
C ALA A 364 -28.31 5.25 8.93
N ALA A 365 -29.49 5.32 8.30
CA ALA A 365 -29.93 6.51 7.57
C ALA A 365 -30.04 7.75 8.47
N LYS A 366 -30.46 7.56 9.73
CA LYS A 366 -30.48 8.64 10.72
C LYS A 366 -29.07 9.13 11.05
N ALA A 367 -28.14 8.20 11.27
CA ALA A 367 -26.78 8.51 11.67
C ALA A 367 -25.94 9.14 10.56
N LEU A 368 -26.11 8.73 9.30
CA LEU A 368 -25.42 9.29 8.12
C LEU A 368 -25.61 10.81 7.93
N ARG A 369 -26.57 11.42 8.63
CA ARG A 369 -26.76 12.88 8.63
C ARG A 369 -25.81 13.63 9.56
N THR A 370 -25.16 12.93 10.49
CA THR A 370 -24.37 13.53 11.58
C THR A 370 -23.04 12.85 11.87
N SER A 371 -22.85 11.61 11.41
CA SER A 371 -21.62 10.86 11.58
C SER A 371 -21.46 9.84 10.46
N ASP A 372 -20.23 9.38 10.26
CA ASP A 372 -19.98 8.16 9.49
C ASP A 372 -20.67 6.97 10.18
N VAL A 373 -20.99 5.92 9.42
CA VAL A 373 -21.73 4.75 9.92
C VAL A 373 -20.98 3.47 9.58
N VAL A 374 -20.90 2.54 10.54
CA VAL A 374 -20.49 1.17 10.29
C VAL A 374 -21.66 0.20 10.46
N VAL A 375 -21.96 -0.55 9.40
CA VAL A 375 -22.90 -1.67 9.40
C VAL A 375 -22.08 -2.96 9.43
N TYR A 376 -22.28 -3.79 10.45
CA TYR A 376 -21.52 -5.04 10.60
C TYR A 376 -22.40 -6.18 11.09
N THR A 377 -22.06 -7.41 10.71
CA THR A 377 -22.77 -8.62 11.16
C THR A 377 -22.37 -9.00 12.60
N SER A 378 -23.33 -9.48 13.39
CA SER A 378 -23.08 -9.99 14.75
C SER A 378 -21.98 -11.06 14.76
N ARG A 379 -21.19 -11.09 15.83
CA ARG A 379 -19.98 -11.91 15.92
C ARG A 379 -20.21 -13.30 16.53
N ASP A 380 -21.45 -13.65 16.87
CA ASP A 380 -21.82 -15.00 17.30
C ASP A 380 -21.85 -15.96 16.09
N LEU A 381 -21.05 -17.03 16.16
CA LEU A 381 -20.91 -17.98 15.07
C LEU A 381 -22.08 -18.97 15.05
N VAL A 382 -22.98 -18.84 14.08
CA VAL A 382 -24.02 -19.84 13.80
C VAL A 382 -23.37 -21.00 13.04
N ARG A 383 -23.02 -22.08 13.74
CA ARG A 383 -22.44 -23.31 13.14
C ARG A 383 -23.52 -24.37 12.96
N GLU A 384 -23.60 -24.94 11.76
CA GLU A 384 -24.42 -26.11 11.45
C GLU A 384 -23.55 -27.28 10.97
N GLU A 385 -24.11 -28.50 10.96
CA GLU A 385 -23.37 -29.76 10.81
C GLU A 385 -22.82 -30.03 9.39
N SER A 386 -23.21 -29.25 8.37
CA SER A 386 -22.76 -29.46 6.97
C SER A 386 -22.23 -28.20 6.27
N ALA A 387 -21.29 -28.41 5.34
CA ALA A 387 -20.68 -27.36 4.52
C ALA A 387 -21.70 -26.65 3.59
N ALA A 388 -22.66 -27.39 3.04
CA ALA A 388 -23.70 -26.83 2.18
C ALA A 388 -24.63 -25.86 2.95
N GLN A 389 -25.06 -26.25 4.15
CA GLN A 389 -25.88 -25.38 5.01
C GLN A 389 -25.11 -24.15 5.50
N SER A 390 -23.80 -24.29 5.77
CA SER A 390 -22.94 -23.16 6.13
C SER A 390 -22.82 -22.15 4.98
N LEU A 391 -22.78 -22.62 3.74
CA LEU A 391 -22.77 -21.77 2.54
C LEU A 391 -24.12 -21.06 2.34
N ASP A 392 -25.24 -21.76 2.53
CA ASP A 392 -26.59 -21.17 2.44
C ASP A 392 -26.79 -20.07 3.49
N ILE A 393 -26.28 -20.27 4.71
CA ILE A 393 -26.26 -19.24 5.77
C ILE A 393 -25.42 -18.04 5.33
N ALA A 394 -24.19 -18.27 4.85
CA ALA A 394 -23.32 -17.19 4.39
C ALA A 394 -23.95 -16.36 3.25
N ARG A 395 -24.63 -17.03 2.31
CA ARG A 395 -25.41 -16.38 1.25
C ARG A 395 -26.57 -15.56 1.82
N SER A 396 -27.40 -16.14 2.68
CA SER A 396 -28.54 -15.43 3.29
C SER A 396 -28.13 -14.21 4.13
N VAL A 397 -26.98 -14.29 4.81
CA VAL A 397 -26.37 -13.16 5.52
C VAL A 397 -25.88 -12.10 4.55
N SER A 398 -25.18 -12.50 3.49
CA SER A 398 -24.73 -11.60 2.43
C SER A 398 -25.90 -10.87 1.77
N ASP A 399 -26.98 -11.58 1.45
CA ASP A 399 -28.21 -11.02 0.89
C ASP A 399 -28.81 -9.96 1.83
N GLY A 400 -28.78 -10.22 3.13
CA GLY A 400 -29.26 -9.26 4.14
C GLY A 400 -28.41 -7.99 4.21
N VAL A 401 -27.09 -8.13 4.16
CA VAL A 401 -26.15 -6.99 4.11
C VAL A 401 -26.36 -6.19 2.81
N VAL A 402 -26.47 -6.88 1.66
CA VAL A 402 -26.77 -6.29 0.35
C VAL A 402 -28.07 -5.49 0.40
N GLU A 403 -29.13 -6.06 0.96
CA GLU A 403 -30.45 -5.41 1.05
C GLU A 403 -30.41 -4.14 1.91
N VAL A 404 -29.66 -4.15 3.01
CA VAL A 404 -29.42 -2.94 3.83
C VAL A 404 -28.72 -1.86 3.00
N VAL A 405 -27.67 -2.21 2.26
CA VAL A 405 -26.93 -1.26 1.40
C VAL A 405 -27.82 -0.70 0.29
N GLN A 406 -28.61 -1.56 -0.38
CA GLN A 406 -29.55 -1.15 -1.43
C GLN A 406 -30.51 -0.07 -0.93
N ARG A 407 -31.05 -0.24 0.28
CA ARG A 407 -31.98 0.72 0.90
C ARG A 407 -31.25 2.00 1.35
N LEU A 408 -30.02 1.90 1.89
CA LEU A 408 -29.21 3.06 2.30
C LEU A 408 -28.66 3.88 1.13
N ARG A 409 -28.63 3.34 -0.08
CA ARG A 409 -28.22 4.04 -1.30
C ARG A 409 -28.96 5.39 -1.50
N ALA A 410 -30.22 5.47 -1.05
CA ALA A 410 -31.03 6.68 -1.15
C ALA A 410 -30.47 7.86 -0.34
N GLU A 411 -29.70 7.59 0.72
CA GLU A 411 -29.06 8.62 1.55
C GLU A 411 -27.79 9.22 0.92
N ARG A 412 -27.34 8.66 -0.22
CA ARG A 412 -26.12 9.07 -0.95
C ARG A 412 -24.90 9.28 -0.02
N PRO A 413 -24.44 8.23 0.73
CA PRO A 413 -23.29 8.35 1.64
C PRO A 413 -22.08 8.92 0.91
N ALA A 414 -21.29 9.81 1.53
CA ALA A 414 -20.13 10.47 0.94
C ALA A 414 -19.24 9.49 0.15
N TRP A 415 -18.83 8.43 0.83
CA TRP A 415 -18.01 7.32 0.35
C TRP A 415 -18.52 6.01 0.95
N VAL A 416 -18.10 4.88 0.37
CA VAL A 416 -18.44 3.55 0.88
C VAL A 416 -17.20 2.68 0.96
N VAL A 417 -16.96 2.04 2.13
CA VAL A 417 -15.91 1.06 2.34
C VAL A 417 -16.54 -0.31 2.56
N ALA A 418 -16.18 -1.32 1.78
CA ALA A 418 -16.63 -2.69 2.00
C ALA A 418 -15.47 -3.60 2.39
N LYS A 419 -15.66 -4.38 3.46
CA LYS A 419 -14.63 -5.24 4.03
C LYS A 419 -14.92 -6.73 3.85
N GLY A 420 -13.97 -7.41 3.22
CA GLY A 420 -14.01 -8.83 2.86
C GLY A 420 -14.07 -9.00 1.34
N GLY A 421 -13.47 -10.07 0.80
CA GLY A 421 -13.43 -10.29 -0.66
C GLY A 421 -14.84 -10.40 -1.24
N ILE A 422 -15.61 -11.40 -0.78
CA ILE A 422 -17.02 -11.60 -1.18
C ILE A 422 -17.86 -10.37 -0.83
N THR A 423 -17.76 -9.86 0.42
CA THR A 423 -18.51 -8.67 0.85
C THR A 423 -18.29 -7.48 -0.08
N SER A 424 -17.05 -7.22 -0.51
CA SER A 424 -16.75 -6.11 -1.40
C SER A 424 -17.44 -6.29 -2.75
N HIS A 425 -17.34 -7.48 -3.34
CA HIS A 425 -18.03 -7.76 -4.60
C HIS A 425 -19.54 -7.57 -4.49
N GLU A 426 -20.16 -8.22 -3.50
CA GLU A 426 -21.61 -8.22 -3.30
C GLU A 426 -22.14 -6.81 -2.99
N VAL A 427 -21.44 -6.04 -2.15
CA VAL A 427 -21.80 -4.66 -1.84
C VAL A 427 -21.67 -3.76 -3.06
N ALA A 428 -20.62 -3.91 -3.87
CA ALA A 428 -20.45 -3.12 -5.09
C ALA A 428 -21.52 -3.45 -6.14
N HIS A 429 -21.63 -4.73 -6.50
CA HIS A 429 -22.49 -5.17 -7.59
C HIS A 429 -23.96 -5.18 -7.18
N ASN A 430 -24.32 -6.00 -6.19
CA ASN A 430 -25.72 -6.20 -5.80
C ASN A 430 -26.22 -5.11 -4.85
N GLY A 431 -25.36 -4.58 -3.97
CA GLY A 431 -25.71 -3.53 -3.01
C GLY A 431 -25.89 -2.17 -3.66
N LEU A 432 -24.83 -1.69 -4.32
CA LEU A 432 -24.78 -0.36 -4.91
C LEU A 432 -25.26 -0.34 -6.38
N GLY A 433 -25.21 -1.47 -7.09
CA GLY A 433 -25.56 -1.53 -8.51
C GLY A 433 -24.43 -1.05 -9.42
N ILE A 434 -23.18 -1.12 -8.96
CA ILE A 434 -22.01 -0.77 -9.78
C ILE A 434 -21.84 -1.85 -10.85
N ARG A 435 -21.90 -1.44 -12.11
CA ARG A 435 -21.68 -2.28 -13.29
C ARG A 435 -20.27 -2.13 -13.82
N LEU A 436 -19.75 -0.89 -13.78
CA LEU A 436 -18.39 -0.53 -14.19
C LEU A 436 -17.79 0.48 -13.22
N ALA A 437 -16.52 0.28 -12.84
CA ALA A 437 -15.74 1.24 -12.05
C ALA A 437 -14.33 1.41 -12.63
N ARG A 438 -13.65 2.48 -12.22
CA ARG A 438 -12.22 2.74 -12.49
C ARG A 438 -11.43 2.59 -11.19
N VAL A 439 -10.29 1.91 -11.24
CA VAL A 439 -9.35 1.86 -10.11
C VAL A 439 -8.53 3.13 -10.10
N GLU A 440 -8.64 3.96 -9.07
CA GLU A 440 -7.88 5.22 -8.97
C GLU A 440 -6.46 5.00 -8.43
N GLY A 441 -6.32 4.06 -7.50
CA GLY A 441 -5.07 3.81 -6.81
C GLY A 441 -5.27 2.98 -5.55
N GLN A 442 -4.23 2.93 -4.73
CA GLN A 442 -4.19 2.10 -3.53
C GLN A 442 -3.93 2.96 -2.29
N PHE A 443 -4.56 2.61 -1.16
CA PHE A 443 -4.30 3.26 0.12
C PHE A 443 -2.92 2.89 0.67
N PHE A 444 -2.48 1.67 0.40
CA PHE A 444 -1.16 1.14 0.78
C PHE A 444 -0.56 0.39 -0.42
N PRO A 445 0.77 0.31 -0.58
CA PRO A 445 1.38 -0.33 -1.75
C PRO A 445 0.85 -1.75 -2.02
N GLY A 446 0.19 -1.93 -3.17
CA GLY A 446 -0.44 -3.19 -3.60
C GLY A 446 -1.58 -3.70 -2.71
N GLN A 447 -2.25 -2.80 -1.97
CA GLN A 447 -3.27 -3.16 -0.98
C GLN A 447 -4.38 -2.10 -0.94
N ILE A 448 -5.63 -2.57 -0.80
CA ILE A 448 -6.83 -1.76 -0.55
C ILE A 448 -7.03 -0.68 -1.63
N SER A 449 -7.89 -0.99 -2.60
CA SER A 449 -8.05 -0.17 -3.80
C SER A 449 -9.23 0.79 -3.67
N LEU A 450 -9.03 2.01 -4.15
CA LEU A 450 -10.10 2.99 -4.33
C LEU A 450 -10.64 2.90 -5.75
N PHE A 451 -11.96 2.76 -5.87
CA PHE A 451 -12.69 2.70 -7.11
C PHE A 451 -13.60 3.92 -7.25
N THR A 452 -13.68 4.45 -8.46
CA THR A 452 -14.69 5.43 -8.87
C THR A 452 -15.74 4.72 -9.74
N PRO A 453 -17.02 4.67 -9.32
CA PRO A 453 -18.10 4.15 -10.14
C PRO A 453 -18.25 4.95 -11.44
N VAL A 454 -18.31 4.26 -12.58
CA VAL A 454 -18.48 4.84 -13.92
C VAL A 454 -19.88 4.55 -14.45
N GLU A 455 -20.35 3.32 -14.30
CA GLU A 455 -21.72 2.92 -14.65
C GLU A 455 -22.39 2.34 -13.40
N ALA A 456 -23.30 3.12 -12.81
CA ALA A 456 -24.04 2.78 -11.60
C ALA A 456 -25.31 3.66 -11.51
N PRO A 457 -26.27 3.37 -10.61
CA PRO A 457 -27.37 4.27 -10.31
C PRO A 457 -26.89 5.68 -9.92
N GLU A 458 -27.65 6.72 -10.27
CA GLU A 458 -27.30 8.14 -10.00
C GLU A 458 -27.03 8.44 -8.51
N SER A 459 -27.69 7.69 -7.62
CA SER A 459 -27.46 7.76 -6.17
C SER A 459 -26.06 7.28 -5.73
N VAL A 460 -25.32 6.57 -6.60
CA VAL A 460 -23.99 5.99 -6.35
C VAL A 460 -22.89 6.70 -7.10
N LEU A 461 -23.17 7.27 -8.27
CA LEU A 461 -22.19 8.05 -9.02
C LEU A 461 -21.60 9.17 -8.15
N GLY A 462 -20.31 9.42 -8.33
CA GLY A 462 -19.51 10.36 -7.55
C GLY A 462 -19.13 9.89 -6.13
N ALA A 463 -19.44 8.64 -5.75
CA ALA A 463 -18.95 8.04 -4.50
C ALA A 463 -17.57 7.44 -4.69
N PRO A 464 -16.58 7.77 -3.86
CA PRO A 464 -15.42 6.92 -3.68
C PRO A 464 -15.88 5.57 -3.08
N TYR A 465 -15.52 4.46 -3.72
CA TYR A 465 -15.81 3.11 -3.26
C TYR A 465 -14.52 2.36 -2.95
N VAL A 466 -14.36 1.83 -1.74
CA VAL A 466 -13.15 1.10 -1.35
C VAL A 466 -13.39 -0.39 -1.29
N VAL A 467 -12.61 -1.14 -2.06
CA VAL A 467 -12.50 -2.60 -1.98
C VAL A 467 -11.43 -2.95 -0.95
N PHE A 468 -11.84 -3.52 0.17
CA PHE A 468 -10.95 -3.90 1.26
C PHE A 468 -10.91 -5.44 1.41
N PRO A 469 -9.84 -6.10 0.93
CA PRO A 469 -9.74 -7.56 0.98
C PRO A 469 -9.74 -8.12 2.41
N GLY A 470 -10.16 -9.37 2.59
CA GLY A 470 -10.33 -10.00 3.92
C GLY A 470 -9.04 -10.10 4.74
N ASN A 471 -7.91 -10.41 4.08
CA ASN A 471 -6.64 -10.79 4.70
C ASN A 471 -5.51 -9.78 4.43
N VAL A 472 -5.85 -8.52 4.19
CA VAL A 472 -4.92 -7.47 3.76
C VAL A 472 -4.94 -6.32 4.79
N GLY A 473 -3.81 -5.63 4.93
CA GLY A 473 -3.62 -4.54 5.89
C GLY A 473 -3.32 -4.99 7.32
N GLY A 474 -2.74 -4.07 8.11
CA GLY A 474 -2.56 -4.24 9.55
C GLY A 474 -3.87 -4.06 10.33
N GLU A 475 -3.80 -4.18 11.66
CA GLU A 475 -4.98 -4.03 12.55
C GLU A 475 -5.66 -2.67 12.40
N GLU A 476 -4.89 -1.59 12.25
CA GLU A 476 -5.43 -0.23 12.14
C GLU A 476 -5.83 0.18 10.72
N ALA A 477 -5.55 -0.64 9.71
CA ALA A 477 -5.69 -0.24 8.30
C ALA A 477 -7.12 0.16 7.90
N LEU A 478 -8.16 -0.43 8.50
CA LEU A 478 -9.55 -0.01 8.28
C LEU A 478 -9.83 1.37 8.89
N ALA A 479 -9.29 1.64 10.08
CA ALA A 479 -9.40 2.94 10.73
C ALA A 479 -8.71 4.03 9.91
N ASP A 480 -7.48 3.79 9.46
CA ASP A 480 -6.71 4.76 8.67
C ASP A 480 -7.41 5.11 7.34
N VAL A 481 -8.02 4.13 6.68
CA VAL A 481 -8.78 4.35 5.43
C VAL A 481 -10.01 5.21 5.70
N VAL A 482 -10.75 4.91 6.76
CA VAL A 482 -11.95 5.69 7.15
C VAL A 482 -11.55 7.11 7.49
N ASP A 483 -10.54 7.33 8.33
CA ASP A 483 -10.09 8.66 8.75
C ASP A 483 -9.69 9.53 7.54
N ARG A 484 -8.99 8.95 6.56
CA ARG A 484 -8.62 9.64 5.31
C ARG A 484 -9.83 10.03 4.47
N LEU A 485 -10.82 9.15 4.35
CA LEU A 485 -12.04 9.42 3.59
C LEU A 485 -12.93 10.45 4.29
N SER A 486 -13.09 10.35 5.61
CA SER A 486 -13.83 11.31 6.43
C SER A 486 -13.20 12.70 6.34
N ALA A 487 -11.87 12.79 6.41
CA ALA A 487 -11.14 14.05 6.23
C ALA A 487 -11.36 14.66 4.84
N ALA A 488 -11.33 13.84 3.78
CA ALA A 488 -11.57 14.31 2.41
C ALA A 488 -13.03 14.74 2.17
N ALA A 489 -14.00 14.14 2.88
CA ALA A 489 -15.41 14.50 2.78
C ALA A 489 -15.79 15.74 3.61
N ALA A 490 -14.93 16.17 4.56
CA ALA A 490 -15.21 17.31 5.42
C ALA A 490 -15.33 18.60 4.59
N PRO A 491 -16.30 19.49 4.89
CA PRO A 491 -16.46 20.74 4.16
C PRO A 491 -15.19 21.58 4.28
N GLN A 492 -14.54 21.89 3.14
CA GLN A 492 -13.39 22.79 3.13
C GLN A 492 -13.81 24.15 3.69
N GLN A 493 -13.17 24.59 4.78
CA GLN A 493 -13.36 25.92 5.31
C GLN A 493 -12.85 26.96 4.29
N GLY A 494 -13.80 27.56 3.58
CA GLY A 494 -13.71 28.76 2.74
C GLY A 494 -12.32 29.22 2.27
N GLN A 495 -11.97 28.90 1.02
CA GLN A 495 -11.30 29.90 0.19
C GLN A 495 -12.25 31.10 0.02
N PRO A 496 -11.77 32.35 0.09
CA PRO A 496 -12.62 33.52 -0.06
C PRO A 496 -13.10 33.64 -1.52
N GLY A 497 -14.26 33.06 -1.79
CA GLY A 497 -15.01 33.24 -3.02
C GLY A 497 -15.44 34.69 -3.20
N GLU A 498 -15.35 35.15 -4.44
CA GLU A 498 -15.71 36.47 -4.91
C GLU A 498 -17.04 36.98 -4.34
N ARG A 499 -16.99 38.20 -3.80
CA ARG A 499 -18.15 38.92 -3.28
C ARG A 499 -19.13 39.22 -4.41
N ALA A 500 -20.27 38.53 -4.42
CA ALA A 500 -21.50 39.08 -4.97
C ALA A 500 -22.11 40.07 -3.96
N ALA A 501 -22.29 41.31 -4.41
CA ALA A 501 -22.76 42.42 -3.62
C ALA A 501 -24.25 42.31 -3.25
N GLY A 502 -24.59 42.77 -2.04
CA GLY A 502 -25.91 43.34 -1.74
C GLY A 502 -26.49 42.97 -0.39
N GLY A 503 -26.66 43.97 0.50
CA GLY A 503 -27.63 43.90 1.59
C GLY A 503 -27.18 44.45 2.94
N ASN A 504 -27.29 45.77 3.12
CA ASN A 504 -27.17 46.49 4.39
C ASN A 504 -28.32 46.15 5.37
N GLY A 505 -28.02 46.06 6.68
CA GLY A 505 -29.00 46.24 7.76
C GLY A 505 -28.53 45.72 9.13
N PRO A 506 -28.78 46.40 10.26
CA PRO A 506 -27.76 46.62 11.29
C PRO A 506 -27.84 45.72 12.54
N ALA A 507 -26.72 45.78 13.28
CA ALA A 507 -26.44 45.14 14.56
C ALA A 507 -27.34 45.59 15.72
N THR A 508 -27.54 44.69 16.68
CA THR A 508 -27.73 45.03 18.10
C THR A 508 -27.05 43.98 18.99
N ALA A 509 -26.12 44.45 19.82
CA ALA A 509 -25.56 43.74 20.96
C ALA A 509 -26.54 43.75 22.14
N THR A 510 -26.56 42.68 22.95
CA THR A 510 -26.80 42.76 24.40
C THR A 510 -26.12 41.61 25.13
N ASP A 511 -25.66 41.98 26.31
CA ASP A 511 -24.80 41.33 27.29
C ASP A 511 -25.60 40.49 28.32
N GLU A 512 -24.87 39.85 29.23
CA GLU A 512 -25.25 39.40 30.59
C GLU A 512 -25.75 37.96 30.83
N ASN A 513 -24.79 37.09 31.15
CA ASN A 513 -24.55 36.46 32.46
C ASN A 513 -25.76 36.09 33.37
N ARG A 514 -25.89 34.80 33.76
CA ARG A 514 -26.41 34.41 35.09
C ARG A 514 -26.04 32.99 35.54
N HIS A 515 -25.51 32.94 36.76
CA HIS A 515 -25.19 31.77 37.58
C HIS A 515 -26.42 30.92 37.98
N GLY A 516 -26.18 29.62 38.16
CA GLY A 516 -27.02 28.71 38.95
C GLY A 516 -26.30 27.40 39.30
N ALA A 517 -25.74 27.30 40.51
CA ALA A 517 -25.38 26.07 41.24
C ALA A 517 -26.70 25.39 41.74
N THR A 518 -26.90 24.09 42.00
CA THR A 518 -26.17 22.81 42.26
C THR A 518 -27.28 21.68 42.23
N PRO A 519 -27.09 20.34 42.47
CA PRO A 519 -26.00 19.63 43.15
C PRO A 519 -25.51 18.31 42.51
N GLU A 520 -24.44 17.81 43.14
CA GLU A 520 -23.67 16.59 42.89
C GLU A 520 -24.50 15.29 42.82
N ASN A 521 -24.13 14.41 41.89
CA ASN A 521 -24.32 12.97 42.05
C ASN A 521 -22.97 12.27 41.81
N ARG A 522 -22.41 11.70 42.87
CA ARG A 522 -21.18 10.91 42.85
C ARG A 522 -21.48 9.56 42.19
N THR A 523 -20.99 9.38 40.97
CA THR A 523 -20.72 8.06 40.41
C THR A 523 -19.25 8.06 40.05
N THR A 524 -18.51 7.10 40.60
CA THR A 524 -17.09 6.87 40.34
C THR A 524 -16.87 6.69 38.84
N ALA A 525 -16.53 7.77 38.16
CA ALA A 525 -16.00 7.74 36.80
C ALA A 525 -14.60 7.15 36.87
N MET A 526 -14.40 6.02 36.20
CA MET A 526 -13.07 5.66 35.73
C MET A 526 -12.66 6.79 34.78
N THR A 527 -11.73 7.62 35.23
CA THR A 527 -11.11 8.70 34.44
C THR A 527 -10.52 8.09 33.17
N ALA A 528 -10.91 8.63 32.01
CA ALA A 528 -10.14 8.44 30.78
C ALA A 528 -8.66 8.79 31.06
N PRO A 529 -7.68 8.06 30.50
CA PRO A 529 -6.28 8.38 30.72
C PRO A 529 -6.02 9.83 30.31
N SER A 530 -5.50 10.63 31.23
CA SER A 530 -5.07 11.99 30.95
C SER A 530 -3.99 11.95 29.87
N ARG A 531 -4.14 12.76 28.82
CA ARG A 531 -3.12 12.88 27.74
C ARG A 531 -1.77 13.28 28.37
N PRO A 532 -0.65 12.66 27.98
CA PRO A 532 0.64 12.95 28.59
C PRO A 532 1.09 14.37 28.22
N ARG A 533 1.64 15.09 29.20
CA ARG A 533 2.33 16.38 28.99
C ARG A 533 3.73 16.09 28.48
N VAL A 534 4.07 16.69 27.35
CA VAL A 534 5.31 16.40 26.62
C VAL A 534 6.30 17.54 26.76
N ALA A 535 7.49 17.25 27.28
CA ALA A 535 8.64 18.13 27.15
C ALA A 535 9.43 17.75 25.90
N TRP A 536 9.83 18.73 25.08
CA TRP A 536 10.62 18.49 23.87
C TRP A 536 11.95 19.22 23.92
N ILE A 537 13.06 18.50 23.95
CA ILE A 537 14.41 19.09 24.03
C ILE A 537 15.15 18.81 22.73
N GLY A 538 15.44 19.88 21.99
CA GLY A 538 16.09 19.83 20.68
C GLY A 538 15.08 19.88 19.54
N LEU A 539 14.92 21.08 18.97
CA LEU A 539 14.05 21.34 17.83
C LEU A 539 14.83 21.12 16.54
N GLY A 540 15.93 21.81 16.27
CA GLY A 540 16.78 21.54 15.09
C GLY A 540 16.03 21.24 13.77
N ALA A 541 16.64 20.45 12.88
CA ALA A 541 16.04 20.09 11.59
C ALA A 541 14.96 18.98 11.71
N MET A 542 15.17 18.01 12.60
CA MET A 542 14.25 16.88 12.80
C MET A 542 13.23 17.14 13.92
N GLY A 543 13.66 17.67 15.05
CA GLY A 543 12.78 17.88 16.22
C GLY A 543 11.68 18.92 15.99
N SER A 544 11.90 19.95 15.17
CA SER A 544 10.91 20.98 14.87
C SER A 544 9.67 20.39 14.21
N PRO A 545 9.76 19.73 13.03
CA PRO A 545 8.59 19.10 12.41
C PRO A 545 7.99 17.98 13.28
N MET A 546 8.81 17.22 14.01
CA MET A 546 8.35 16.16 14.92
C MET A 546 7.52 16.72 16.10
N SER A 547 8.00 17.79 16.75
CA SER A 547 7.29 18.44 17.85
C SER A 547 5.96 19.06 17.40
N LEU A 548 5.92 19.58 16.17
CA LEU A 548 4.71 20.10 15.55
C LEU A 548 3.71 18.98 15.26
N ALA A 549 4.15 17.84 14.72
CA ALA A 549 3.28 16.69 14.48
C ALA A 549 2.64 16.18 15.78
N VAL A 550 3.42 16.13 16.88
CA VAL A 550 2.90 15.79 18.21
C VAL A 550 1.89 16.82 18.71
N ALA A 551 2.16 18.12 18.54
CA ALA A 551 1.22 19.17 18.91
C ALA A 551 -0.08 19.14 18.08
N ASP A 552 0.04 18.88 16.77
CA ASP A 552 -1.08 18.80 15.83
C ASP A 552 -1.96 17.54 16.11
N ALA A 553 -1.38 16.50 16.72
CA ALA A 553 -2.12 15.36 17.29
C ALA A 553 -2.87 15.69 18.61
N GLY A 554 -2.80 16.94 19.08
CA GLY A 554 -3.53 17.43 20.25
C GLY A 554 -2.88 17.10 21.60
N LEU A 555 -1.56 16.87 21.62
CA LEU A 555 -0.74 16.74 22.82
C LEU A 555 -0.16 18.09 23.22
N GLU A 556 -0.10 18.38 24.52
CA GLU A 556 0.51 19.61 25.03
C GLU A 556 2.04 19.47 25.00
N VAL A 557 2.69 20.24 24.13
CA VAL A 557 4.15 20.23 23.97
C VAL A 557 4.76 21.53 24.51
N THR A 558 5.70 21.37 25.45
CA THR A 558 6.58 22.44 25.91
C THR A 558 8.01 22.16 25.46
N ALA A 559 8.56 22.98 24.59
CA ALA A 559 9.86 22.78 23.97
C ALA A 559 10.95 23.72 24.49
N PHE A 560 12.18 23.24 24.42
CA PHE A 560 13.39 24.05 24.58
C PHE A 560 14.42 23.72 23.49
N ASP A 561 15.02 24.76 22.93
CA ASP A 561 16.19 24.70 22.07
C ASP A 561 17.13 25.88 22.41
N MET A 562 18.44 25.73 22.17
CA MET A 562 19.39 26.84 22.32
C MET A 562 19.17 27.93 21.25
N SER A 563 18.57 27.57 20.11
CA SER A 563 18.20 28.48 19.04
C SER A 563 16.84 29.12 19.33
N ALA A 564 16.85 30.42 19.64
CA ALA A 564 15.62 31.20 19.77
C ALA A 564 14.79 31.20 18.47
N ASP A 565 15.45 31.15 17.31
CA ASP A 565 14.77 31.08 16.02
C ASP A 565 14.03 29.74 15.83
N ALA A 566 14.59 28.63 16.32
CA ALA A 566 13.92 27.33 16.27
C ALA A 566 12.66 27.31 17.15
N LEU A 567 12.72 27.91 18.34
CA LEU A 567 11.54 28.08 19.22
C LEU A 567 10.49 28.97 18.58
N ALA A 568 10.89 30.07 17.94
CA ALA A 568 9.99 30.97 17.24
C ALA A 568 9.29 30.27 16.05
N ALA A 569 9.99 29.37 15.34
CA ALA A 569 9.47 28.66 14.17
C ALA A 569 8.34 27.66 14.49
N VAL A 570 8.27 27.14 15.72
CA VAL A 570 7.24 26.18 16.14
C VAL A 570 6.05 26.84 16.87
N ALA A 571 6.19 28.11 17.26
CA ALA A 571 5.08 28.89 17.79
C ALA A 571 4.00 29.15 16.72
N PRO A 572 2.70 29.26 17.07
CA PRO A 572 2.11 29.17 18.41
C PRO A 572 1.71 27.73 18.83
N ARG A 573 2.03 26.71 18.01
CA ARG A 573 1.56 25.33 18.21
C ARG A 573 2.27 24.63 19.36
N VAL A 574 3.54 24.99 19.59
CA VAL A 574 4.37 24.46 20.67
C VAL A 574 4.72 25.59 21.63
N SER A 575 4.58 25.36 22.93
CA SER A 575 4.96 26.33 23.97
C SER A 575 6.47 26.32 24.17
N GLY A 576 7.11 27.49 24.27
CA GLY A 576 8.55 27.59 24.55
C GLY A 576 8.85 27.76 26.04
N ALA A 577 9.83 27.03 26.57
CA ALA A 577 10.40 27.22 27.91
C ALA A 577 11.71 28.04 27.86
N ALA A 578 12.09 28.69 28.97
CA ALA A 578 13.35 29.43 29.07
C ALA A 578 14.56 28.52 29.34
N SER A 579 14.34 27.26 29.73
CA SER A 579 15.39 26.26 29.91
C SER A 579 14.90 24.82 29.69
N ALA A 580 15.81 23.89 29.39
CA ALA A 580 15.48 22.46 29.32
C ALA A 580 14.89 21.91 30.62
N ARG A 581 15.39 22.39 31.77
CA ARG A 581 14.89 22.03 33.10
C ARG A 581 13.44 22.47 33.29
N GLU A 582 13.11 23.70 32.89
CA GLU A 582 11.75 24.22 32.96
C GLU A 582 10.80 23.45 32.04
N ALA A 583 11.22 23.11 30.82
CA ALA A 583 10.42 22.28 29.91
C ALA A 583 10.10 20.90 30.53
N ALA A 584 11.08 20.30 31.22
CA ALA A 584 10.94 18.99 31.83
C ALA A 584 10.13 18.99 33.15
N GLU A 585 9.92 20.14 33.78
CA GLU A 585 9.29 20.23 35.10
C GLU A 585 7.81 19.85 35.03
N GLY A 586 7.47 18.71 35.64
CA GLY A 586 6.12 18.16 35.62
C GLY A 586 5.73 17.49 34.30
N ALA A 587 6.67 17.20 33.40
CA ALA A 587 6.38 16.44 32.19
C ALA A 587 6.18 14.95 32.49
N ASP A 588 5.22 14.34 31.79
CA ASP A 588 4.97 12.89 31.87
C ASP A 588 5.92 12.14 30.92
N VAL A 589 6.24 12.75 29.78
CA VAL A 589 7.24 12.27 28.81
C VAL A 589 8.21 13.40 28.46
N VAL A 590 9.52 13.11 28.50
CA VAL A 590 10.57 14.02 28.01
C VAL A 590 11.20 13.43 26.75
N VAL A 591 11.00 14.09 25.63
CA VAL A 591 11.62 13.76 24.34
C VAL A 591 12.96 14.47 24.22
N ILE A 592 14.01 13.71 23.90
CA ILE A 592 15.35 14.25 23.65
C ILE A 592 15.74 13.97 22.19
N MET A 593 15.87 15.04 21.41
CA MET A 593 16.19 15.01 19.98
C MET A 593 17.41 15.91 19.67
N VAL A 594 18.58 15.45 20.15
CA VAL A 594 19.88 16.11 19.97
C VAL A 594 20.73 15.44 18.89
N ALA A 595 21.92 15.96 18.60
CA ALA A 595 22.78 15.41 17.55
C ALA A 595 23.76 14.33 18.05
N THR A 596 24.26 14.41 19.29
CA THR A 596 25.37 13.55 19.76
C THR A 596 25.14 12.96 21.15
N GLY A 597 25.80 11.84 21.45
CA GLY A 597 25.82 11.25 22.79
C GLY A 597 26.26 12.22 23.90
N PRO A 598 27.34 13.00 23.73
CA PRO A 598 27.71 14.04 24.69
C PRO A 598 26.61 15.10 24.92
N GLN A 599 25.84 15.46 23.89
CA GLN A 599 24.70 16.36 24.06
C GLN A 599 23.56 15.71 24.85
N LEU A 600 23.31 14.41 24.66
CA LEU A 600 22.35 13.67 25.48
C LEU A 600 22.76 13.70 26.95
N GLN A 601 24.03 13.43 27.26
CA GLN A 601 24.55 13.50 28.63
C GLN A 601 24.47 14.91 29.21
N SER A 602 24.77 15.93 28.39
CA SER A 602 24.64 17.34 28.74
C SER A 602 23.21 17.74 29.11
N VAL A 603 22.23 17.29 28.33
CA VAL A 603 20.80 17.52 28.61
C VAL A 603 20.40 16.84 29.92
N LEU A 604 20.77 15.57 30.10
CA LEU A 604 20.38 14.79 31.28
C LEU A 604 21.02 15.32 32.57
N PHE A 605 22.33 15.56 32.56
CA PHE A 605 23.12 15.75 33.79
C PHE A 605 23.80 17.11 33.88
N GLY A 606 23.65 17.95 32.86
CA GLY A 606 24.23 19.28 32.79
C GLY A 606 25.63 19.28 32.18
N SER A 607 26.23 20.46 32.11
CA SER A 607 27.58 20.63 31.56
C SER A 607 28.38 21.65 32.36
N PRO A 608 29.68 21.40 32.57
CA PRO A 608 30.55 22.38 33.19
C PRO A 608 30.70 23.60 32.26
N ALA A 609 31.08 24.73 32.85
CA ALA A 609 31.44 25.90 32.06
C ALA A 609 32.61 25.58 31.13
N ALA A 610 32.52 26.04 29.89
CA ALA A 610 33.56 25.92 28.87
C ALA A 610 33.86 27.31 28.28
N GLU A 611 34.97 27.46 27.55
CA GLU A 611 35.32 28.76 26.95
C GLU A 611 34.17 29.31 26.09
N GLY A 612 33.63 30.46 26.50
CA GLY A 612 32.51 31.12 25.84
C GLY A 612 31.12 30.53 26.11
N ARG A 613 30.96 29.55 27.02
CA ARG A 613 29.67 28.93 27.37
C ARG A 613 29.51 28.75 28.89
N PRO A 614 28.41 29.25 29.50
CA PRO A 614 28.15 29.05 30.92
C PRO A 614 27.86 27.58 31.23
N ALA A 615 28.02 27.20 32.50
CA ALA A 615 27.54 25.90 32.97
C ALA A 615 26.01 25.82 32.79
N LEU A 616 25.53 24.67 32.32
CA LEU A 616 24.10 24.42 32.12
C LEU A 616 23.63 23.33 33.09
N PRO A 617 22.51 23.52 33.80
CA PRO A 617 21.93 22.48 34.63
C PRO A 617 21.36 21.35 33.76
N GLY A 618 21.44 20.11 34.26
CA GLY A 618 20.75 18.97 33.66
C GLY A 618 19.27 18.93 34.03
N ILE A 619 18.51 18.09 33.33
CA ILE A 619 17.09 17.89 33.61
C ILE A 619 16.82 16.84 34.70
N ALA A 620 17.80 16.00 35.06
CA ALA A 620 17.60 14.87 35.97
C ALA A 620 16.89 15.24 37.28
N ASP A 621 17.27 16.36 37.90
CA ASP A 621 16.66 16.82 39.16
C ASP A 621 15.22 17.37 39.01
N ALA A 622 14.74 17.56 37.78
CA ALA A 622 13.35 17.96 37.48
C ALA A 622 12.46 16.77 37.11
N LEU A 623 13.04 15.58 36.89
CA LEU A 623 12.29 14.37 36.55
C LEU A 623 11.73 13.71 37.80
N THR A 624 10.66 12.95 37.62
CA THR A 624 10.09 12.08 38.67
C THR A 624 10.31 10.60 38.32
N PRO A 625 10.16 9.68 39.28
CA PRO A 625 10.20 8.24 38.99
C PRO A 625 9.19 7.77 37.94
N GLU A 626 8.11 8.54 37.73
CA GLU A 626 7.07 8.25 36.74
C GLU A 626 7.37 8.83 35.36
N THR A 627 8.31 9.76 35.24
CA THR A 627 8.64 10.41 33.97
C THR A 627 9.34 9.43 33.04
N VAL A 628 8.83 9.30 31.80
CA VAL A 628 9.47 8.51 30.74
C VAL A 628 10.42 9.38 29.93
N VAL A 629 11.69 8.97 29.83
CA VAL A 629 12.68 9.62 28.97
C VAL A 629 12.70 8.93 27.61
N LEU A 630 12.27 9.63 26.56
CA LEU A 630 12.24 9.14 25.19
C LEU A 630 13.41 9.72 24.40
N VAL A 631 14.41 8.88 24.06
CA VAL A 631 15.57 9.30 23.28
C VAL A 631 15.34 8.95 21.81
N MET A 632 15.18 9.96 20.96
CA MET A 632 14.91 9.77 19.52
C MET A 632 16.10 10.07 18.61
N ALA A 633 17.18 10.58 19.22
CA ALA A 633 18.43 10.87 18.55
C ALA A 633 19.26 9.61 18.24
N THR A 634 20.05 9.65 17.17
CA THR A 634 21.09 8.64 16.94
C THR A 634 22.34 9.01 17.73
N VAL A 635 22.56 8.34 18.86
CA VAL A 635 23.61 8.67 19.85
C VAL A 635 24.55 7.50 20.16
N GLY A 636 24.20 6.30 19.71
CA GLY A 636 24.96 5.07 19.95
C GLY A 636 24.55 4.34 21.23
N PRO A 637 24.74 3.01 21.31
CA PRO A 637 24.33 2.20 22.45
C PRO A 637 24.98 2.60 23.78
N GLU A 638 26.28 2.95 23.75
CA GLU A 638 27.02 3.35 24.96
C GLU A 638 26.44 4.61 25.61
N ALA A 639 25.94 5.56 24.82
CA ALA A 639 25.30 6.77 25.33
C ALA A 639 23.97 6.46 26.03
N ILE A 640 23.22 5.48 25.54
CA ILE A 640 21.98 5.01 26.20
C ILE A 640 22.31 4.26 27.49
N GLU A 641 23.35 3.42 27.50
CA GLU A 641 23.81 2.71 28.69
C GLU A 641 24.29 3.67 29.79
N ALA A 642 25.01 4.72 29.41
CA ALA A 642 25.40 5.80 30.32
C ALA A 642 24.19 6.57 30.86
N ALA A 643 23.20 6.87 30.01
CA ALA A 643 21.95 7.52 30.42
C ALA A 643 21.16 6.67 31.43
N LEU A 644 20.99 5.37 31.17
CA LEU A 644 20.36 4.43 32.09
C LEU A 644 21.07 4.40 33.45
N THR A 645 22.40 4.35 33.42
CA THR A 645 23.21 4.32 34.66
C THR A 645 23.04 5.61 35.47
N GLY A 646 23.11 6.76 34.81
CA GLY A 646 22.99 8.06 35.48
C GLY A 646 21.58 8.36 35.99
N LEU A 647 20.54 7.83 35.34
CA LEU A 647 19.14 8.03 35.72
C LEU A 647 18.62 7.04 36.77
N ALA A 648 19.36 5.97 37.09
CA ALA A 648 18.90 4.88 37.96
C ALA A 648 18.39 5.33 39.35
N GLY A 649 18.86 6.47 39.87
CA GLY A 649 18.39 7.05 41.15
C GLY A 649 17.21 8.03 41.02
N VAL A 650 16.75 8.30 39.80
CA VAL A 650 15.74 9.31 39.46
C VAL A 650 14.53 8.66 38.80
N THR A 651 14.73 7.96 37.69
CA THR A 651 13.71 7.20 36.95
C THR A 651 14.36 6.00 36.27
N SER A 652 13.64 4.87 36.24
CA SER A 652 14.06 3.69 35.47
C SER A 652 13.40 3.62 34.08
N ARG A 653 12.57 4.60 33.73
CA ARG A 653 11.70 4.59 32.55
C ARG A 653 12.38 5.30 31.38
N LEU A 654 13.09 4.55 30.55
CA LEU A 654 13.76 5.07 29.36
C LEU A 654 13.33 4.25 28.14
N VAL A 655 12.91 4.95 27.08
CA VAL A 655 12.62 4.37 25.77
C VAL A 655 13.64 4.90 24.77
N ASP A 656 14.31 3.99 24.07
CA ASP A 656 15.26 4.29 23.00
C ASP A 656 14.55 4.12 21.65
N ALA A 657 14.45 5.19 20.86
CA ALA A 657 13.61 5.22 19.66
C ALA A 657 14.25 6.04 18.53
N PRO A 658 15.47 5.71 18.07
CA PRO A 658 16.11 6.45 16.99
C PRO A 658 15.31 6.39 15.69
N VAL A 659 15.32 7.50 14.95
CA VAL A 659 14.47 7.70 13.77
C VAL A 659 15.21 7.55 12.43
N SER A 660 14.47 7.23 11.37
CA SER A 660 14.92 7.18 9.98
C SER A 660 13.83 7.75 9.06
N GLY A 661 14.22 8.39 7.95
CA GLY A 661 13.27 8.98 6.98
C GLY A 661 13.55 10.44 6.60
N GLY A 662 14.37 11.15 7.37
CA GLY A 662 14.77 12.53 7.08
C GLY A 662 13.68 13.57 7.36
N VAL A 663 14.00 14.85 7.10
CA VAL A 663 13.15 16.00 7.45
C VAL A 663 11.79 15.97 6.73
N ALA A 664 11.78 15.54 5.46
CA ALA A 664 10.54 15.47 4.67
C ALA A 664 9.50 14.55 5.32
N ARG A 665 9.90 13.34 5.74
CA ARG A 665 8.98 12.40 6.40
C ARG A 665 8.65 12.79 7.83
N ALA A 666 9.55 13.48 8.52
CA ALA A 666 9.28 14.05 9.83
C ALA A 666 8.13 15.06 9.78
N ALA A 667 8.04 15.86 8.70
CA ALA A 667 6.98 16.84 8.52
C ALA A 667 5.60 16.23 8.20
N THR A 668 5.57 14.99 7.73
CA THR A 668 4.33 14.29 7.35
C THR A 668 3.94 13.16 8.30
N GLY A 669 4.66 12.98 9.41
CA GLY A 669 4.41 11.88 10.35
C GLY A 669 4.72 10.48 9.80
N ASP A 670 5.60 10.37 8.78
CA ASP A 670 5.88 9.12 8.05
C ASP A 670 7.26 8.53 8.40
N LEU A 671 7.76 8.77 9.62
CA LEU A 671 9.07 8.27 10.04
C LEU A 671 9.05 6.75 10.27
N LEU A 672 10.21 6.14 10.05
CA LEU A 672 10.55 4.83 10.61
C LEU A 672 11.22 5.06 11.98
N VAL A 673 10.67 4.47 13.04
CA VAL A 673 11.18 4.62 14.41
C VAL A 673 11.53 3.24 14.99
N MET A 674 12.80 3.02 15.33
CA MET A 674 13.28 1.72 15.84
C MET A 674 13.17 1.71 17.36
N VAL A 675 12.05 1.24 17.90
CA VAL A 675 11.72 1.41 19.33
C VAL A 675 12.27 0.27 20.16
N SER A 676 12.90 0.57 21.30
CA SER A 676 13.26 -0.42 22.30
C SER A 676 13.11 0.10 23.73
N GLY A 677 12.64 -0.77 24.62
CA GLY A 677 12.35 -0.43 26.01
C GLY A 677 11.34 -1.38 26.64
N ALA A 678 11.06 -1.19 27.93
CA ALA A 678 10.04 -1.96 28.62
C ALA A 678 8.66 -1.71 27.99
N GLU A 679 7.86 -2.77 27.84
CA GLU A 679 6.57 -2.73 27.15
C GLU A 679 5.65 -1.64 27.72
N THR A 680 5.61 -1.50 29.06
CA THR A 680 4.81 -0.47 29.75
C THR A 680 5.26 0.96 29.45
N ASP A 681 6.54 1.18 29.19
CA ASP A 681 7.10 2.50 28.88
C ASP A 681 6.94 2.83 27.40
N VAL A 682 7.09 1.82 26.53
CA VAL A 682 6.79 1.93 25.10
C VAL A 682 5.33 2.29 24.89
N GLU A 683 4.42 1.67 25.63
CA GLU A 683 2.99 1.98 25.55
C GLU A 683 2.68 3.38 26.09
N ALA A 684 3.38 3.84 27.13
CA ALA A 684 3.23 5.19 27.66
C ALA A 684 3.62 6.30 26.64
N VAL A 685 4.55 6.01 25.72
CA VAL A 685 4.96 6.95 24.67
C VAL A 685 4.30 6.69 23.31
N ARG A 686 3.44 5.65 23.20
CA ARG A 686 2.73 5.29 21.97
C ARG A 686 2.03 6.48 21.31
N PRO A 687 1.30 7.37 22.02
CA PRO A 687 0.64 8.51 21.39
C PRO A 687 1.60 9.45 20.66
N LEU A 688 2.85 9.57 21.14
CA LEU A 688 3.88 10.39 20.48
C LEU A 688 4.44 9.66 19.25
N LEU A 689 4.65 8.34 19.34
CA LEU A 689 5.13 7.53 18.23
C LEU A 689 4.13 7.54 17.07
N ASP A 690 2.85 7.33 17.35
CA ASP A 690 1.77 7.30 16.35
C ASP A 690 1.59 8.64 15.64
N ALA A 691 1.87 9.76 16.34
CA ALA A 691 1.80 11.10 15.75
C ALA A 691 2.93 11.39 14.74
N MET A 692 4.05 10.66 14.80
CA MET A 692 5.27 11.01 14.06
C MET A 692 5.75 9.92 13.10
N ALA A 693 5.20 8.71 13.20
CA ALA A 693 5.69 7.53 12.51
C ALA A 693 4.58 6.75 11.83
N SER A 694 4.78 6.40 10.56
CA SER A 694 3.96 5.38 9.87
C SER A 694 4.40 3.96 10.22
N ASN A 695 5.61 3.80 10.76
CA ASN A 695 6.13 2.51 11.16
C ASN A 695 7.07 2.65 12.38
N ALA A 696 6.65 2.14 13.53
CA ALA A 696 7.42 2.19 14.78
C ALA A 696 7.61 0.79 15.38
N PRO A 697 8.35 -0.13 14.73
CA PRO A 697 8.52 -1.49 15.22
C PRO A 697 9.27 -1.50 16.55
N VAL A 698 8.81 -2.34 17.48
CA VAL A 698 9.53 -2.65 18.71
C VAL A 698 10.61 -3.68 18.38
N VAL A 699 11.87 -3.23 18.31
CA VAL A 699 13.02 -4.05 17.88
C VAL A 699 13.71 -4.79 19.02
N GLY A 700 13.39 -4.47 20.28
CA GLY A 700 13.90 -5.17 21.44
C GLY A 700 13.37 -4.62 22.76
N PRO A 701 13.44 -5.39 23.85
CA PRO A 701 12.94 -4.97 25.16
C PRO A 701 13.93 -4.10 25.94
N ARG A 702 15.19 -3.98 25.49
CA ARG A 702 16.24 -3.25 26.22
C ARG A 702 16.50 -1.91 25.54
N PRO A 703 16.47 -0.78 26.28
CA PRO A 703 16.93 0.48 25.72
C PRO A 703 18.38 0.36 25.24
N GLY A 704 18.65 0.85 24.04
CA GLY A 704 19.92 0.67 23.32
C GLY A 704 19.86 -0.37 22.20
N ASP A 705 18.89 -1.31 22.21
CA ASP A 705 18.65 -2.20 21.07
C ASP A 705 18.19 -1.40 19.83
N GLY A 706 17.43 -0.31 20.01
CA GLY A 706 17.08 0.66 18.97
C GLY A 706 18.31 1.29 18.31
N GLN A 707 19.27 1.79 19.11
CA GLN A 707 20.54 2.32 18.60
C GLN A 707 21.35 1.26 17.83
N ARG A 708 21.38 0.01 18.31
CA ARG A 708 22.09 -1.09 17.62
C ARG A 708 21.49 -1.35 16.24
N PHE A 709 20.16 -1.38 16.16
CA PHE A 709 19.44 -1.52 14.88
C PHE A 709 19.72 -0.32 13.95
N LYS A 710 19.68 0.90 14.52
CA LYS A 710 19.95 2.12 13.79
C LYS A 710 21.38 2.19 13.25
N ILE A 711 22.37 1.68 13.98
CA ILE A 711 23.76 1.60 13.52
C ILE A 711 23.87 0.72 12.26
N VAL A 712 23.19 -0.44 12.23
CA VAL A 712 23.16 -1.28 11.01
C VAL A 712 22.52 -0.52 9.85
N ASN A 713 21.44 0.22 10.09
CA ASN A 713 20.85 1.10 9.08
C ASN A 713 21.82 2.19 8.61
N GLN A 714 22.51 2.88 9.52
CA GLN A 714 23.45 3.95 9.18
C GLN A 714 24.68 3.45 8.43
N LEU A 715 25.12 2.21 8.66
CA LEU A 715 26.15 1.57 7.83
C LEU A 715 25.73 1.58 6.36
N LEU A 716 24.52 1.09 6.06
CA LEU A 716 23.98 1.07 4.69
C LEU A 716 23.82 2.48 4.15
N CYS A 717 23.24 3.40 4.93
CA CYS A 717 23.05 4.79 4.51
C CYS A 717 24.36 5.45 4.11
N GLY A 718 25.38 5.40 4.99
CA GLY A 718 26.65 6.07 4.77
C GLY A 718 27.46 5.46 3.64
N VAL A 719 27.42 4.13 3.47
CA VAL A 719 28.07 3.46 2.32
C VAL A 719 27.37 3.84 1.02
N HIS A 720 26.04 3.81 0.96
CA HIS A 720 25.31 4.12 -0.28
C HIS A 720 25.46 5.57 -0.72
N ILE A 721 25.52 6.54 0.21
CA ILE A 721 25.77 7.95 -0.13
C ILE A 721 27.19 8.13 -0.70
N ALA A 722 28.20 7.53 -0.07
CA ALA A 722 29.57 7.60 -0.56
C ALA A 722 29.71 6.93 -1.94
N ALA A 723 29.09 5.77 -2.12
CA ALA A 723 29.04 5.06 -3.41
C ALA A 723 28.30 5.86 -4.49
N ALA A 724 27.20 6.53 -4.14
CA ALA A 724 26.48 7.42 -5.07
C ALA A 724 27.38 8.57 -5.55
N GLY A 725 28.06 9.24 -4.61
CA GLY A 725 29.00 10.31 -4.94
C GLY A 725 30.16 9.83 -5.81
N GLU A 726 30.71 8.65 -5.52
CA GLU A 726 31.79 8.05 -6.31
C GLU A 726 31.33 7.65 -7.72
N ALA A 727 30.16 7.02 -7.84
CA ALA A 727 29.60 6.60 -9.12
C ALA A 727 29.31 7.80 -10.04
N LEU A 728 28.70 8.87 -9.52
CA LEU A 728 28.43 10.08 -10.30
C LEU A 728 29.71 10.85 -10.64
N ALA A 729 30.70 10.86 -9.75
CA ALA A 729 32.02 11.44 -10.04
C ALA A 729 32.74 10.65 -11.14
N LEU A 730 32.66 9.32 -11.13
CA LEU A 730 33.18 8.45 -12.18
C LEU A 730 32.47 8.68 -13.51
N ALA A 731 31.14 8.77 -13.52
CA ALA A 731 30.38 9.10 -14.73
C ALA A 731 30.84 10.43 -15.34
N SER A 732 31.03 11.44 -14.50
CA SER A 732 31.56 12.74 -14.92
C SER A 732 32.97 12.64 -15.53
N SER A 733 33.88 11.84 -14.95
CA SER A 733 35.25 11.68 -15.47
C SER A 733 35.32 10.90 -16.78
N MET A 734 34.33 10.03 -17.03
CA MET A 734 34.13 9.34 -18.31
C MET A 734 33.49 10.22 -19.39
N GLY A 735 33.10 11.45 -19.06
CA GLY A 735 32.42 12.38 -19.99
C GLY A 735 30.95 12.06 -20.22
N LEU A 736 30.31 11.31 -19.33
CA LEU A 736 28.88 11.02 -19.38
C LEU A 736 28.06 12.19 -18.80
N ASP A 737 26.82 12.34 -19.26
CA ASP A 737 25.85 13.24 -18.63
C ASP A 737 25.45 12.66 -17.26
N VAL A 738 25.86 13.36 -16.20
CA VAL A 738 25.64 12.92 -14.81
C VAL A 738 24.15 12.88 -14.46
N ARG A 739 23.32 13.78 -15.01
CA ARG A 739 21.87 13.76 -14.82
C ARG A 739 21.25 12.55 -15.48
N GLN A 740 21.63 12.29 -16.73
CA GLN A 740 21.18 11.09 -17.44
C GLN A 740 21.59 9.80 -16.71
N CYS A 741 22.82 9.75 -16.19
CA CYS A 741 23.28 8.61 -15.38
C CYS A 741 22.44 8.43 -14.12
N TYR A 742 22.15 9.50 -13.39
CA TYR A 742 21.26 9.46 -12.22
C TYR A 742 19.86 8.96 -12.59
N ASP A 743 19.25 9.52 -13.63
CA ASP A 743 17.88 9.18 -14.06
C ASP A 743 17.76 7.72 -14.48
N VAL A 744 18.73 7.22 -15.26
CA VAL A 744 18.72 5.82 -15.74
C VAL A 744 19.04 4.85 -14.61
N LEU A 745 20.13 5.07 -13.85
CA LEU A 745 20.57 4.15 -12.81
C LEU A 745 19.61 4.12 -11.61
N GLY A 746 18.91 5.22 -11.34
CA GLY A 746 17.90 5.31 -10.29
C GLY A 746 16.67 4.42 -10.51
N THR A 747 16.48 3.89 -11.72
CA THR A 747 15.38 2.98 -12.07
C THR A 747 15.80 1.51 -12.13
N GLY A 748 17.11 1.23 -12.10
CA GLY A 748 17.66 -0.12 -12.26
C GLY A 748 18.14 -0.74 -10.95
N ALA A 749 18.76 -1.92 -11.04
CA ALA A 749 19.27 -2.68 -9.89
C ALA A 749 20.34 -1.93 -9.05
N ALA A 750 20.96 -0.88 -9.60
CA ALA A 750 21.91 -0.03 -8.89
C ALA A 750 21.24 1.00 -7.96
N ALA A 751 19.91 1.12 -8.00
CA ALA A 751 19.18 2.09 -7.20
C ALA A 751 19.25 1.78 -5.70
N SER A 752 19.23 2.85 -4.90
CA SER A 752 18.95 2.81 -3.47
C SER A 752 18.22 4.08 -3.08
N PHE A 753 17.54 4.09 -1.94
CA PHE A 753 16.92 5.32 -1.43
C PHE A 753 17.94 6.47 -1.32
N MET A 754 19.15 6.18 -0.85
CA MET A 754 20.22 7.17 -0.73
C MET A 754 20.70 7.68 -2.09
N PHE A 755 20.80 6.80 -3.10
CA PHE A 755 21.13 7.22 -4.46
C PHE A 755 20.03 8.11 -5.05
N ALA A 756 18.75 7.73 -4.89
CA ALA A 756 17.63 8.54 -5.37
C ALA A 756 17.59 9.93 -4.70
N ASP A 757 17.72 9.98 -3.39
CA ASP A 757 17.56 11.22 -2.62
C ASP A 757 18.82 12.12 -2.58
N ARG A 758 20.01 11.56 -2.35
CA ARG A 758 21.26 12.33 -2.35
C ARG A 758 21.78 12.56 -3.75
N GLY A 759 21.61 11.59 -4.66
CA GLY A 759 22.01 11.72 -6.06
C GLY A 759 21.30 12.88 -6.75
N ALA A 760 20.00 13.10 -6.49
CA ALA A 760 19.29 14.29 -6.99
C ALA A 760 20.02 15.58 -6.62
N ARG A 761 20.37 15.73 -5.33
CA ARG A 761 21.10 16.89 -4.81
C ARG A 761 22.52 17.01 -5.35
N MET A 762 23.19 15.88 -5.61
CA MET A 762 24.51 15.83 -6.27
C MET A 762 24.44 16.36 -7.70
N VAL A 763 23.43 15.95 -8.47
CA VAL A 763 23.22 16.40 -9.86
C VAL A 763 22.77 17.87 -9.93
N GLU A 764 22.00 18.32 -8.94
CA GLU A 764 21.60 19.73 -8.80
C GLU A 764 22.72 20.62 -8.27
N GLU A 765 23.81 20.03 -7.77
CA GLU A 765 24.91 20.71 -7.08
C GLU A 765 24.44 21.60 -5.90
N SER A 766 23.35 21.21 -5.23
CA SER A 766 22.72 21.98 -4.15
C SER A 766 23.31 21.66 -2.78
N PHE A 767 24.56 22.08 -2.54
CA PHE A 767 25.30 21.73 -1.31
C PHE A 767 25.12 22.73 -0.15
N ASP A 768 24.64 23.93 -0.43
CA ASP A 768 24.47 24.99 0.58
C ASP A 768 23.05 24.98 1.19
N GLU A 769 22.08 24.31 0.56
CA GLU A 769 20.77 24.00 1.16
C GLU A 769 20.91 22.73 2.02
N VAL A 770 21.24 22.92 3.29
CA VAL A 770 21.59 21.81 4.18
C VAL A 770 20.33 21.10 4.70
N ARG A 771 20.06 19.91 4.17
CA ARG A 771 19.00 19.01 4.69
C ARG A 771 19.58 18.00 5.66
N SER A 772 20.81 17.55 5.42
CA SER A 772 21.61 16.78 6.36
C SER A 772 23.08 17.18 6.21
N ALA A 773 23.72 17.64 7.27
CA ALA A 773 25.10 18.10 7.17
C ALA A 773 26.08 16.92 7.02
N LEU A 774 27.18 17.12 6.29
CA LEU A 774 28.24 16.11 6.14
C LEU A 774 28.78 15.62 7.51
N ASP A 775 28.89 16.51 8.51
CA ASP A 775 29.33 16.14 9.86
C ASP A 775 28.38 15.18 10.60
N ILE A 776 27.11 15.07 10.18
CA ILE A 776 26.20 14.04 10.70
C ILE A 776 26.69 12.65 10.27
N PHE A 777 27.16 12.50 9.03
CA PHE A 777 27.71 11.23 8.55
C PHE A 777 29.13 10.95 9.06
N VAL A 778 29.93 11.99 9.37
CA VAL A 778 31.17 11.79 10.13
C VAL A 778 30.86 11.12 11.48
N LYS A 779 29.89 11.66 12.21
CA LYS A 779 29.44 11.11 13.49
C LYS A 779 28.86 9.71 13.34
N ASP A 780 27.91 9.51 12.44
CA ASP A 780 27.20 8.24 12.30
C ASP A 780 28.12 7.10 11.85
N MET A 781 29.03 7.38 10.90
CA MET A 781 30.00 6.38 10.47
C MET A 781 31.03 6.07 11.58
N GLY A 782 31.37 7.05 12.42
CA GLY A 782 32.12 6.82 13.64
C GLY A 782 31.43 5.83 14.59
N LEU A 783 30.12 6.03 14.86
CA LEU A 783 29.34 5.10 15.68
C LEU A 783 29.30 3.69 15.08
N VAL A 784 29.21 3.58 13.75
CA VAL A 784 29.24 2.30 13.03
C VAL A 784 30.57 1.57 13.26
N THR A 785 31.70 2.24 13.05
CA THR A 785 33.01 1.58 13.17
C THR A 785 33.42 1.33 14.61
N GLU A 786 33.00 2.16 15.56
CA GLU A 786 33.14 1.90 17.00
C GLU A 786 32.35 0.65 17.42
N ALA A 787 31.08 0.54 17.04
CA ALA A 787 30.26 -0.63 17.33
C ALA A 787 30.81 -1.90 16.68
N ALA A 788 31.27 -1.82 15.43
CA ALA A 788 31.90 -2.93 14.73
C ALA A 788 33.17 -3.41 15.46
N ARG A 789 34.01 -2.48 15.94
CA ARG A 789 35.21 -2.79 16.73
C ARG A 789 34.84 -3.47 18.05
N ALA A 790 33.84 -2.95 18.76
CA ALA A 790 33.36 -3.55 20.01
C ALA A 790 32.80 -4.97 19.80
N ALA A 791 32.17 -5.23 18.65
CA ALA A 791 31.64 -6.54 18.28
C ALA A 791 32.69 -7.50 17.69
N GLY A 792 33.92 -7.03 17.40
CA GLY A 792 34.92 -7.83 16.69
C GLY A 792 34.56 -8.13 15.23
N GLN A 793 33.71 -7.30 14.61
CA GLN A 793 33.23 -7.47 13.24
C GLN A 793 34.00 -6.56 12.28
N GLU A 794 34.48 -7.10 11.16
CA GLU A 794 35.09 -6.30 10.10
C GLU A 794 34.03 -5.62 9.22
N VAL A 795 34.22 -4.32 8.94
CA VAL A 795 33.31 -3.48 8.13
C VAL A 795 34.09 -2.65 7.10
N PRO A 796 34.80 -3.28 6.14
CA PRO A 796 35.76 -2.59 5.27
C PRO A 796 35.13 -1.48 4.41
N LEU A 797 33.89 -1.67 3.95
CA LEU A 797 33.17 -0.64 3.17
C LEU A 797 32.80 0.56 4.03
N ALA A 798 32.34 0.33 5.26
CA ALA A 798 31.98 1.39 6.19
C ALA A 798 33.21 2.21 6.61
N ALA A 799 34.34 1.55 6.86
CA ALA A 799 35.60 2.22 7.15
C ALA A 799 36.05 3.11 5.98
N SER A 800 35.96 2.60 4.75
CA SER A 800 36.31 3.37 3.55
C SER A 800 35.38 4.57 3.36
N ALA A 801 34.07 4.39 3.57
CA ALA A 801 33.10 5.48 3.50
C ALA A 801 33.37 6.54 4.60
N GLN A 802 33.71 6.12 5.83
CA GLN A 802 34.07 7.04 6.92
C GLN A 802 35.24 7.96 6.54
N GLU A 803 36.28 7.43 5.90
CA GLU A 803 37.43 8.22 5.45
C GLU A 803 37.03 9.33 4.46
N VAL A 804 36.03 9.07 3.59
CA VAL A 804 35.49 10.07 2.66
C VAL A 804 34.84 11.22 3.42
N TYR A 805 33.99 10.93 4.40
CA TYR A 805 33.35 11.96 5.22
C TYR A 805 34.37 12.73 6.07
N GLU A 806 35.32 12.05 6.73
CA GLU A 806 36.37 12.70 7.52
C GLU A 806 37.28 13.59 6.67
N ARG A 807 37.53 13.20 5.42
CA ARG A 807 38.22 14.06 4.46
C ARG A 807 37.40 15.33 4.16
N GLY A 808 36.11 15.19 3.86
CA GLY A 808 35.22 16.34 3.62
C GLY A 808 35.19 17.30 4.81
N HIS A 809 35.15 16.78 6.04
CA HIS A 809 35.25 17.56 7.26
C HIS A 809 36.56 18.37 7.33
N ARG A 810 37.71 17.71 7.10
CA ARG A 810 39.04 18.37 7.11
C ARG A 810 39.19 19.44 6.03
N GLU A 811 38.50 19.27 4.90
CA GLU A 811 38.46 20.26 3.81
C GLU A 811 37.47 21.41 4.08
N GLY A 812 36.83 21.46 5.26
CA GLY A 812 35.93 22.53 5.67
C GLY A 812 34.50 22.40 5.13
N LEU A 813 34.12 21.24 4.60
CA LEU A 813 32.80 20.97 4.05
C LEU A 813 31.79 20.45 5.08
N GLY A 814 32.18 20.32 6.35
CA GLY A 814 31.37 19.69 7.40
C GLY A 814 29.97 20.27 7.59
N ARG A 815 29.79 21.56 7.32
CA ARG A 815 28.49 22.26 7.42
C ARG A 815 27.67 22.24 6.13
N LYS A 816 28.23 21.77 5.02
CA LYS A 816 27.49 21.59 3.77
C LYS A 816 26.64 20.32 3.83
N ASP A 817 25.69 20.23 2.91
CA ASP A 817 24.85 19.05 2.75
C ASP A 817 25.68 17.79 2.47
N ASP A 818 25.23 16.63 2.97
CA ASP A 818 25.90 15.34 2.87
C ASP A 818 26.18 14.91 1.41
N SER A 819 25.39 15.41 0.46
CA SER A 819 25.59 15.22 -0.99
C SER A 819 26.89 15.84 -1.53
N VAL A 820 27.55 16.75 -0.79
CA VAL A 820 28.82 17.38 -1.17
C VAL A 820 29.97 16.39 -1.36
N VAL A 821 29.82 15.14 -0.87
CA VAL A 821 30.79 14.07 -1.14
C VAL A 821 31.03 13.84 -2.64
N TYR A 822 30.04 14.11 -3.49
CA TYR A 822 30.22 14.09 -4.95
C TYR A 822 31.28 15.10 -5.41
N GLU A 823 31.20 16.35 -4.93
CA GLU A 823 32.17 17.39 -5.29
C GLU A 823 33.58 17.04 -4.78
N LEU A 824 33.67 16.51 -3.55
CA LEU A 824 34.92 16.05 -2.95
C LEU A 824 35.63 14.97 -3.77
N LEU A 825 34.84 14.06 -4.36
CA LEU A 825 35.33 12.92 -5.16
C LEU A 825 35.59 13.30 -6.61
N ARG A 826 34.89 14.29 -7.16
CA ARG A 826 35.09 14.82 -8.52
C ARG A 826 36.40 15.59 -8.69
N ARG A 827 36.89 16.27 -7.64
CA ARG A 827 38.10 17.13 -7.66
C ARG A 827 39.44 16.37 -7.77
N ARG A 828 39.48 15.19 -8.40
CA ARG A 828 40.70 14.38 -8.58
C ARG A 828 41.32 14.56 -9.95
#